data_AF-A0A2E8H161-F1
#
_entry.id   AF-A0A2E8H161-F1
#
_cell.length_a   1.000
_cell.length_b   1.000
_cell.length_c   1.000
_cell.angle_alpha   90.00
_cell.angle_beta   90.00
_cell.angle_gamma   90.00
#
_symmetry.space_group_name_H-M   'P 1'
#
loop_
_entity.id
_entity.type
_entity.pdbx_description
1 polymer ?
#
loop_
_entity_poly.entity_id
_entity_poly.type
_entity_poly.pdbx_seq_one_letter_code
_entity_poly.pdbx_strand_id
1 'polypeptide(L)'
;MIVIAGNEQPRARIVVAANALPVERHAATELQKYLQQISGALLSIEAVRDDQGPSIYIGSACPTGDIDLSVDALGFDGYVVKSVGDDILLVGVKPYSCLYAVYHLLSRHLDCGFFEDGDQIPQSPRIALGELDDVCRPHFEWRNKCVAHHPAYSGHRWYSEQEWMRWFDWLVKTRINACETNWLGRYTGIEALAAARFGIDIALTPWQQHNLAMMRRLFEHARMCGIRCWYEVTWHQPWLSSEPGSMPYYDSVQTEQFRQQYAAHTGIDIPTVPYEWCGLTFQWMDPRLSVVQEFIGACVQAQMEALGSDHYYYVGAGGEGHFGSGTPEEQNELVKALLRETIAAVEKADPQAEILTGQPFRYASTYEAQKEAIQESGATVVTGFLAIPQRVPDFKLSDYYWGLRWINGMIVQCGKHTNLWGDMRVAVDNARALCQDPRAYNWWGFVVGGESSHREHLKQDLYAELAWDPMVVDLDDFVRRWTILRYGRASATRLQGATDLAMDTLYSHYNMDMTNRPLYRDWAGGYLPGLTPTSVKRTLGYLPRLRQLLQTLLEEPELMERSHQYRFDVIDYGRVYLGALFNDRLARARKAFRAGVSPTYESHAAAVEEVMHFIARFTSAHDEFRLQVHDDRAARCPQILPGHDNRRSNWVTFTATQSATAWRPILDYTAEDYAELVEHYFWPRVELYLQQMRQLLERGQDISGDMGRDFVISDWASPKGALPWSPYGIPCEPELCDGDLDLAHSLIVGESKSGQFDFHQGPLAPLLAELLDRFPVPDDLAAILAEVDPTQKAYEVQSISGVPGDVQQGFHTPEVVELTVVPEALSYVVEIEALDTVYNVARGEVTRRRVHVSDWLDLTRLPDEPSAHGDHQVVCYEFAYDEKHWILRYDPGSDQSYAALRIDTRRS
;
A
#
# COMPACT_ATOMS: atom_id res chain seq x y z
N MET A 1 26.90 -7.54 34.12
CA MET A 1 26.69 -8.37 32.93
C MET A 1 26.07 -9.68 33.38
N ILE A 2 24.82 -9.92 33.02
CA ILE A 2 24.06 -11.12 33.34
C ILE A 2 24.35 -12.16 32.25
N VAL A 3 24.86 -13.34 32.61
CA VAL A 3 25.20 -14.38 31.64
C VAL A 3 24.08 -15.40 31.57
N ILE A 4 23.42 -15.49 30.40
CA ILE A 4 22.25 -16.35 30.17
C ILE A 4 22.66 -17.70 29.61
N ALA A 5 23.63 -17.70 28.68
CA ALA A 5 24.19 -18.90 28.08
C ALA A 5 25.67 -18.68 27.76
N GLY A 6 26.46 -19.75 27.80
CA GLY A 6 27.87 -19.70 27.42
C GLY A 6 28.45 -21.07 27.13
N ASN A 7 29.14 -21.19 26.00
CA ASN A 7 29.68 -22.45 25.46
C ASN A 7 28.58 -23.49 25.26
N GLU A 8 27.46 -23.09 24.65
CA GLU A 8 26.27 -23.94 24.40
C GLU A 8 25.62 -24.53 25.67
N GLN A 9 26.02 -24.05 26.86
CA GLN A 9 25.45 -24.48 28.13
C GLN A 9 24.55 -23.39 28.72
N PRO A 10 23.36 -23.75 29.24
CA PRO A 10 22.50 -22.81 29.94
C PRO A 10 23.18 -22.35 31.23
N ARG A 11 23.12 -21.04 31.50
CA ARG A 11 23.56 -20.43 32.76
C ARG A 11 22.41 -19.82 33.54
N ALA A 12 21.28 -19.59 32.86
CA ALA A 12 20.04 -19.14 33.43
C ALA A 12 18.93 -20.19 33.24
N ARG A 13 17.78 -19.92 33.85
CA ARG A 13 16.52 -20.65 33.68
C ARG A 13 15.39 -19.68 33.35
N ILE A 14 14.31 -20.19 32.77
CA ILE A 14 13.08 -19.43 32.55
C ILE A 14 12.06 -19.83 33.62
N VAL A 15 11.49 -18.87 34.32
CA VAL A 15 10.54 -19.11 35.41
C VAL A 15 9.15 -18.59 35.01
N VAL A 16 8.18 -19.48 35.10
CA VAL A 16 6.76 -19.20 34.78
C VAL A 16 5.88 -19.74 35.91
N ALA A 17 4.73 -19.11 36.20
CA ALA A 17 3.91 -19.52 37.35
C ALA A 17 3.34 -20.94 37.16
N ALA A 18 3.17 -21.69 38.25
CA ALA A 18 2.60 -23.05 38.19
C ALA A 18 1.19 -23.08 37.56
N ASN A 19 0.42 -22.02 37.77
CA ASN A 19 -0.92 -21.79 37.22
C ASN A 19 -0.93 -20.76 36.09
N ALA A 20 0.19 -20.58 35.39
CA ALA A 20 0.33 -19.60 34.33
C ALA A 20 -0.76 -19.72 33.26
N LEU A 21 -1.09 -18.60 32.63
CA LEU A 21 -2.02 -18.54 31.52
C LEU A 21 -1.37 -19.12 30.24
N PRO A 22 -2.16 -19.55 29.24
CA PRO A 22 -1.61 -20.09 27.99
C PRO A 22 -0.57 -19.17 27.33
N VAL A 23 -0.82 -17.86 27.33
CA VAL A 23 0.10 -16.88 26.73
C VAL A 23 1.43 -16.74 27.46
N GLU A 24 1.46 -16.90 28.79
CA GLU A 24 2.70 -16.83 29.57
C GLU A 24 3.58 -18.08 29.31
N ARG A 25 2.95 -19.25 29.19
CA ARG A 25 3.65 -20.48 28.75
C ARG A 25 4.16 -20.37 27.32
N HIS A 26 3.37 -19.77 26.44
CA HIS A 26 3.78 -19.50 25.06
C HIS A 26 4.98 -18.56 25.02
N ALA A 27 4.95 -17.44 25.76
CA ALA A 27 6.07 -16.50 25.88
C ALA A 27 7.36 -17.17 26.41
N ALA A 28 7.25 -18.06 27.41
CA ALA A 28 8.38 -18.86 27.89
C ALA A 28 8.97 -19.79 26.82
N THR A 29 8.10 -20.42 26.04
CA THR A 29 8.50 -21.32 24.95
C THR A 29 9.14 -20.54 23.80
N GLU A 30 8.60 -19.38 23.43
CA GLU A 30 9.19 -18.49 22.43
C GLU A 30 10.58 -18.03 22.86
N LEU A 31 10.72 -17.55 24.11
CA LEU A 31 12.02 -17.14 24.62
C LEU A 31 13.04 -18.31 24.60
N GLN A 32 12.65 -19.48 25.08
CA GLN A 32 13.51 -20.68 25.04
C GLN A 32 13.94 -21.01 23.60
N LYS A 33 12.99 -20.99 22.66
CA LYS A 33 13.21 -21.26 21.23
C LYS A 33 14.28 -20.34 20.67
N TYR A 34 14.16 -19.02 20.83
CA TYR A 34 15.15 -18.10 20.26
C TYR A 34 16.49 -18.15 20.99
N LEU A 35 16.52 -18.26 22.33
CA LEU A 35 17.80 -18.38 23.06
C LEU A 35 18.57 -19.64 22.64
N GLN A 36 17.86 -20.75 22.39
CA GLN A 36 18.45 -21.97 21.86
C GLN A 36 18.96 -21.76 20.42
N GLN A 37 18.17 -21.12 19.56
CA GLN A 37 18.60 -20.84 18.18
C GLN A 37 19.78 -19.87 18.11
N ILE A 38 19.90 -18.93 19.05
CA ILE A 38 21.03 -18.01 19.14
C ILE A 38 22.30 -18.72 19.61
N SER A 39 22.20 -19.54 20.66
CA SER A 39 23.38 -19.99 21.43
C SER A 39 23.63 -21.49 21.49
N GLY A 40 22.72 -22.30 20.95
CA GLY A 40 22.69 -23.75 21.12
C GLY A 40 22.22 -24.22 22.50
N ALA A 41 22.18 -23.34 23.51
CA ALA A 41 21.83 -23.70 24.88
C ALA A 41 20.30 -23.82 25.08
N LEU A 42 19.84 -24.97 25.55
CA LEU A 42 18.45 -25.16 25.96
C LEU A 42 18.28 -24.83 27.45
N LEU A 43 17.66 -23.69 27.73
CA LEU A 43 17.32 -23.29 29.11
C LEU A 43 16.11 -24.09 29.61
N SER A 44 16.07 -24.45 30.89
CA SER A 44 14.88 -25.07 31.48
C SER A 44 13.75 -24.05 31.68
N ILE A 45 12.50 -24.52 31.57
CA ILE A 45 11.30 -23.76 31.98
C ILE A 45 10.78 -24.38 33.27
N GLU A 46 10.77 -23.62 34.36
CA GLU A 46 10.51 -24.10 35.72
C GLU A 46 9.39 -23.30 36.40
N ALA A 47 8.64 -23.97 37.29
CA ALA A 47 7.55 -23.36 38.04
C ALA A 47 7.97 -22.77 39.40
N VAL A 48 9.15 -23.14 39.88
CA VAL A 48 9.67 -22.78 41.20
C VAL A 48 11.10 -22.28 41.03
N ARG A 49 11.43 -21.18 41.71
CA ARG A 49 12.80 -20.69 41.81
C ARG A 49 13.69 -21.73 42.48
N ASP A 50 14.91 -21.89 41.98
CA ASP A 50 16.02 -22.39 42.79
C ASP A 50 17.12 -21.32 42.86
N ASP A 51 17.92 -21.36 43.93
CA ASP A 51 18.84 -20.28 44.34
C ASP A 51 20.15 -20.28 43.53
N GLN A 52 20.26 -21.11 42.49
CA GLN A 52 21.47 -21.30 41.69
C GLN A 52 21.44 -20.50 40.37
N GLY A 53 22.08 -19.33 40.32
CA GLY A 53 22.27 -18.56 39.08
C GLY A 53 21.04 -17.77 38.61
N PRO A 54 21.18 -17.01 37.51
CA PRO A 54 20.14 -16.10 36.99
C PRO A 54 18.80 -16.76 36.65
N SER A 55 17.71 -16.06 36.92
CA SER A 55 16.36 -16.44 36.48
C SER A 55 15.76 -15.37 35.55
N ILE A 56 15.09 -15.82 34.50
CA ILE A 56 14.28 -14.97 33.62
C ILE A 56 12.81 -15.23 33.94
N TYR A 57 12.17 -14.30 34.65
CA TYR A 57 10.77 -14.40 35.05
C TYR A 57 9.84 -13.87 33.97
N ILE A 58 8.73 -14.57 33.76
CA ILE A 58 7.72 -14.21 32.76
C ILE A 58 6.36 -14.02 33.42
N GLY A 59 5.72 -12.89 33.11
CA GLY A 59 4.36 -12.58 33.51
C GLY A 59 4.16 -12.60 35.02
N SER A 60 3.12 -13.29 35.48
CA SER A 60 2.71 -13.44 36.87
C SER A 60 3.74 -14.12 37.78
N ALA A 61 4.77 -14.76 37.23
CA ALA A 61 5.88 -15.30 38.01
C ALA A 61 6.84 -14.21 38.51
N CYS A 62 6.82 -13.01 37.93
CA CYS A 62 7.75 -11.95 38.25
C CYS A 62 7.56 -11.46 39.69
N PRO A 63 8.63 -11.37 40.50
CA PRO A 63 8.60 -10.64 41.76
C PRO A 63 8.56 -9.13 41.48
N THR A 64 7.38 -8.61 41.18
CA THR A 64 7.19 -7.23 40.70
C THR A 64 7.59 -6.17 41.73
N GLY A 65 7.56 -6.47 43.03
CA GLY A 65 7.95 -5.53 44.08
C GLY A 65 7.18 -4.20 43.96
N ASP A 66 7.91 -3.10 43.77
CA ASP A 66 7.37 -1.74 43.60
C ASP A 66 7.08 -1.35 42.13
N ILE A 67 7.17 -2.28 41.17
CA ILE A 67 6.86 -1.99 39.76
C ILE A 67 5.35 -1.77 39.63
N ASP A 68 4.96 -0.55 39.24
CA ASP A 68 3.58 -0.21 38.93
C ASP A 68 3.19 -0.73 37.53
N LEU A 69 2.32 -1.75 37.52
CA LEU A 69 1.78 -2.37 36.31
C LEU A 69 0.38 -1.85 35.94
N SER A 70 -0.05 -0.72 36.51
CA SER A 70 -1.34 -0.12 36.17
C SER A 70 -1.35 0.41 34.73
N VAL A 71 -2.56 0.46 34.15
CA VAL A 71 -2.79 1.09 32.83
C VAL A 71 -2.35 2.56 32.86
N ASP A 72 -2.52 3.25 33.98
CA ASP A 72 -2.10 4.65 34.14
C ASP A 72 -0.57 4.80 34.04
N ALA A 73 0.18 3.83 34.59
CA ALA A 73 1.63 3.84 34.57
C ALA A 73 2.22 3.39 33.23
N LEU A 74 1.60 2.43 32.54
CA LEU A 74 2.21 1.75 31.39
C LEU A 74 1.44 1.90 30.07
N GLY A 75 0.22 2.44 30.07
CA GLY A 75 -0.66 2.45 28.92
C GLY A 75 -1.37 1.10 28.71
N PHE A 76 -2.16 0.99 27.64
CA PHE A 76 -3.09 -0.14 27.45
C PHE A 76 -2.41 -1.53 27.40
N ASP A 77 -1.29 -1.63 26.69
CA ASP A 77 -0.52 -2.88 26.48
C ASP A 77 0.92 -2.81 27.01
N GLY A 78 1.23 -1.79 27.82
CA GLY A 78 2.61 -1.53 28.20
C GLY A 78 3.27 -2.67 29.00
N TYR A 79 4.59 -2.70 28.94
CA TYR A 79 5.40 -3.74 29.55
C TYR A 79 6.75 -3.20 30.01
N VAL A 80 7.44 -4.01 30.81
CA VAL A 80 8.73 -3.72 31.42
C VAL A 80 9.70 -4.87 31.13
N VAL A 81 10.93 -4.52 30.73
CA VAL A 81 12.08 -5.42 30.62
C VAL A 81 13.15 -4.90 31.57
N LYS A 82 13.29 -5.55 32.73
CA LYS A 82 14.11 -5.02 33.84
C LYS A 82 14.99 -6.09 34.47
N SER A 83 16.21 -5.73 34.84
CA SER A 83 17.07 -6.57 35.67
C SER A 83 16.94 -6.21 37.15
N VAL A 84 16.88 -7.22 38.02
CA VAL A 84 16.91 -7.07 39.48
C VAL A 84 17.99 -8.00 40.03
N GLY A 85 19.16 -7.42 40.38
CA GLY A 85 20.34 -8.23 40.64
C GLY A 85 20.79 -8.95 39.37
N ASP A 86 20.87 -10.28 39.44
CA ASP A 86 21.18 -11.12 38.27
C ASP A 86 19.93 -11.65 37.55
N ASP A 87 18.73 -11.35 38.06
CA ASP A 87 17.47 -11.82 37.49
C ASP A 87 16.92 -10.84 36.45
N ILE A 88 16.12 -11.34 35.49
CA ILE A 88 15.45 -10.55 34.46
C ILE A 88 13.94 -10.72 34.62
N LEU A 89 13.20 -9.62 34.59
CA LEU A 89 11.75 -9.56 34.69
C LEU A 89 11.15 -9.14 33.35
N LEU A 90 10.24 -9.96 32.82
CA LEU A 90 9.49 -9.72 31.59
C LEU A 90 7.99 -9.73 31.91
N VAL A 91 7.43 -8.55 32.15
CA VAL A 91 6.07 -8.40 32.70
C VAL A 91 5.37 -7.19 32.10
N GLY A 92 4.04 -7.13 32.14
CA GLY A 92 3.29 -5.97 31.70
C GLY A 92 1.86 -5.94 32.20
N VAL A 93 1.10 -4.97 31.69
CA VAL A 93 -0.27 -4.64 32.15
C VAL A 93 -1.25 -5.78 31.91
N LYS A 94 -1.14 -6.45 30.76
CA LYS A 94 -2.02 -7.55 30.36
C LYS A 94 -1.25 -8.87 30.41
N PRO A 95 -1.94 -10.01 30.56
CA PRO A 95 -1.28 -11.32 30.50
C PRO A 95 -0.38 -11.51 29.26
N TYR A 96 -0.82 -11.05 28.09
CA TYR A 96 -0.05 -11.15 26.85
C TYR A 96 1.08 -10.11 26.73
N SER A 97 1.09 -9.04 27.54
CA SER A 97 2.15 -8.02 27.48
C SER A 97 3.55 -8.58 27.79
N CYS A 98 3.63 -9.70 28.53
CA CYS A 98 4.92 -10.39 28.73
C CYS A 98 5.49 -11.00 27.44
N LEU A 99 4.64 -11.36 26.47
CA LEU A 99 5.07 -11.82 25.15
C LEU A 99 5.72 -10.68 24.35
N TYR A 100 5.16 -9.47 24.43
CA TYR A 100 5.81 -8.27 23.86
C TYR A 100 7.14 -7.97 24.55
N ALA A 101 7.23 -8.14 25.88
CA ALA A 101 8.49 -7.98 26.61
C ALA A 101 9.56 -8.99 26.16
N VAL A 102 9.18 -10.24 25.88
CA VAL A 102 10.06 -11.27 25.30
C VAL A 102 10.57 -10.83 23.92
N TYR A 103 9.68 -10.43 23.01
CA TYR A 103 10.10 -9.99 21.67
C TYR A 103 10.91 -8.68 21.69
N HIS A 104 10.64 -7.78 22.63
CA HIS A 104 11.47 -6.59 22.86
C HIS A 104 12.87 -6.95 23.34
N LEU A 105 13.00 -7.86 24.31
CA LEU A 105 14.32 -8.36 24.75
C LEU A 105 15.10 -8.95 23.57
N LEU A 106 14.44 -9.80 22.77
CA LEU A 106 15.06 -10.47 21.63
C LEU A 106 15.51 -9.48 20.55
N SER A 107 14.66 -8.52 20.18
CA SER A 107 14.98 -7.57 19.11
C SER A 107 15.92 -6.44 19.55
N ARG A 108 15.76 -5.89 20.76
CA ARG A 108 16.51 -4.72 21.22
C ARG A 108 17.84 -5.05 21.88
N HIS A 109 17.96 -6.22 22.50
CA HIS A 109 19.16 -6.59 23.25
C HIS A 109 19.89 -7.82 22.71
N LEU A 110 19.26 -8.59 21.81
CA LEU A 110 19.82 -9.82 21.26
C LEU A 110 19.83 -9.84 19.73
N ASP A 111 19.55 -8.71 19.07
CA ASP A 111 19.62 -8.52 17.60
C ASP A 111 18.76 -9.48 16.77
N CYS A 112 17.66 -10.03 17.30
CA CYS A 112 16.69 -10.79 16.49
C CYS A 112 15.84 -9.85 15.62
N GLY A 113 15.87 -10.04 14.30
CA GLY A 113 14.97 -9.38 13.36
C GLY A 113 13.70 -10.19 13.09
N PHE A 114 12.55 -9.52 13.07
CA PHE A 114 11.25 -10.13 12.86
C PHE A 114 10.55 -9.47 11.67
N PHE A 115 10.40 -10.20 10.57
CA PHE A 115 9.87 -9.68 9.30
C PHE A 115 8.74 -10.58 8.79
N GLU A 116 7.89 -10.06 7.92
CA GLU A 116 6.78 -10.84 7.32
C GLU A 116 7.32 -12.07 6.55
N ASP A 117 8.48 -11.94 5.91
CA ASP A 117 9.15 -12.98 5.12
C ASP A 117 10.09 -13.88 5.97
N GLY A 118 10.10 -13.73 7.29
CA GLY A 118 10.81 -14.62 8.22
C GLY A 118 11.58 -13.89 9.34
N ASP A 119 12.19 -14.69 10.21
CA ASP A 119 13.01 -14.18 11.31
C ASP A 119 14.50 -14.27 10.96
N GLN A 120 15.25 -13.21 11.27
CA GLN A 120 16.71 -13.20 11.24
C GLN A 120 17.21 -13.41 12.67
N ILE A 121 17.91 -14.52 12.91
CA ILE A 121 18.34 -14.89 14.27
C ILE A 121 19.88 -14.93 14.30
N PRO A 122 20.53 -14.10 15.12
CA PRO A 122 21.99 -14.07 15.18
C PRO A 122 22.52 -15.34 15.85
N GLN A 123 23.74 -15.72 15.49
CA GLN A 123 24.45 -16.86 16.07
C GLN A 123 25.52 -16.37 17.04
N SER A 124 25.44 -16.74 18.31
CA SER A 124 26.43 -16.40 19.32
C SER A 124 26.57 -17.48 20.40
N PRO A 125 27.78 -18.05 20.62
CA PRO A 125 28.00 -19.09 21.63
C PRO A 125 27.90 -18.56 23.07
N ARG A 126 27.73 -17.25 23.26
CA ARG A 126 27.57 -16.59 24.55
C ARG A 126 26.48 -15.52 24.48
N ILE A 127 25.52 -15.63 25.39
CA ILE A 127 24.50 -14.61 25.62
C ILE A 127 24.81 -13.92 26.94
N ALA A 128 25.17 -12.64 26.86
CA ALA A 128 25.45 -11.81 28.02
C ALA A 128 24.75 -10.45 27.86
N LEU A 129 23.94 -10.09 28.85
CA LEU A 129 23.13 -8.88 28.86
C LEU A 129 23.70 -7.85 29.85
N GLY A 130 23.54 -6.57 29.51
CA GLY A 130 23.79 -5.46 30.42
C GLY A 130 22.73 -5.38 31.53
N GLU A 131 22.77 -4.30 32.31
CA GLU A 131 21.63 -3.92 33.15
C GLU A 131 20.48 -3.45 32.25
N LEU A 132 19.25 -3.84 32.58
CA LEU A 132 18.04 -3.56 31.81
C LEU A 132 17.07 -2.74 32.67
N ASP A 133 16.50 -1.69 32.11
CA ASP A 133 15.47 -0.87 32.77
C ASP A 133 14.53 -0.23 31.73
N ASP A 134 14.04 -1.04 30.78
CA ASP A 134 13.17 -0.57 29.72
C ASP A 134 11.71 -0.54 30.19
N VAL A 135 11.08 0.63 30.07
CA VAL A 135 9.63 0.82 30.27
C VAL A 135 9.00 1.17 28.93
N CYS A 136 8.23 0.25 28.37
CA CYS A 136 7.67 0.37 27.03
C CYS A 136 6.18 0.67 27.11
N ARG A 137 5.79 1.85 26.61
CA ARG A 137 4.41 2.35 26.67
C ARG A 137 3.91 2.63 25.25
N PRO A 138 2.76 2.09 24.84
CA PRO A 138 2.16 2.45 23.56
C PRO A 138 1.47 3.81 23.67
N HIS A 139 1.49 4.58 22.59
CA HIS A 139 0.64 5.77 22.42
C HIS A 139 -0.81 5.36 22.13
N PHE A 140 -1.00 4.39 21.24
CA PHE A 140 -2.31 3.95 20.79
C PHE A 140 -2.78 2.69 21.51
N GLU A 141 -4.05 2.68 21.89
CA GLU A 141 -4.71 1.45 22.34
C GLU A 141 -4.95 0.49 21.18
N TRP A 142 -5.33 0.99 20.01
CA TRP A 142 -5.68 0.17 18.86
C TRP A 142 -4.62 0.27 17.76
N ARG A 143 -3.95 -0.85 17.44
CA ARG A 143 -2.89 -0.93 16.43
C ARG A 143 -3.27 -2.03 15.45
N ASN A 144 -3.86 -1.61 14.35
CA ASN A 144 -4.56 -2.47 13.40
C ASN A 144 -3.68 -2.89 12.24
N LYS A 145 -3.68 -4.17 11.89
CA LYS A 145 -3.33 -4.63 10.55
C LYS A 145 -4.60 -4.71 9.70
N CYS A 146 -4.71 -3.84 8.71
CA CYS A 146 -5.73 -3.95 7.67
C CYS A 146 -5.18 -4.83 6.55
N VAL A 147 -5.98 -5.82 6.13
CA VAL A 147 -5.57 -6.88 5.19
C VAL A 147 -6.53 -7.02 4.01
N ALA A 148 -7.16 -5.91 3.64
CA ALA A 148 -8.06 -5.85 2.49
C ALA A 148 -7.41 -6.53 1.27
N HIS A 149 -8.14 -7.39 0.57
CA HIS A 149 -7.69 -8.07 -0.66
C HIS A 149 -6.42 -8.96 -0.59
N HIS A 150 -5.71 -9.04 0.55
CA HIS A 150 -4.54 -9.92 0.75
C HIS A 150 -4.76 -11.36 0.25
N PRO A 151 -5.92 -12.03 0.55
CA PRO A 151 -6.17 -13.39 0.08
C PRO A 151 -6.05 -13.55 -1.43
N ALA A 152 -6.48 -12.52 -2.17
CA ALA A 152 -6.43 -12.52 -3.61
C ALA A 152 -5.08 -12.03 -4.13
N TYR A 153 -4.68 -10.81 -3.75
CA TYR A 153 -3.59 -10.09 -4.41
C TYR A 153 -2.20 -10.58 -3.99
N SER A 154 -2.11 -11.35 -2.90
CA SER A 154 -0.84 -11.93 -2.44
C SER A 154 -0.87 -13.44 -2.28
N GLY A 155 -1.96 -14.09 -2.71
CA GLY A 155 -2.11 -15.54 -2.61
C GLY A 155 -2.32 -16.07 -1.17
N HIS A 156 -2.59 -15.19 -0.20
CA HIS A 156 -2.87 -15.55 1.19
C HIS A 156 -4.02 -16.56 1.33
N ARG A 157 -4.97 -16.60 0.39
CA ARG A 157 -6.06 -17.61 0.40
C ARG A 157 -5.55 -19.04 0.32
N TRP A 158 -4.33 -19.25 -0.19
CA TRP A 158 -3.71 -20.56 -0.35
C TRP A 158 -2.77 -20.94 0.78
N TYR A 159 -2.63 -20.09 1.80
CA TYR A 159 -1.71 -20.33 2.91
C TYR A 159 -2.11 -21.57 3.71
N SER A 160 -1.10 -22.32 4.13
CA SER A 160 -1.27 -23.37 5.12
C SER A 160 -1.46 -22.77 6.50
N GLU A 161 -1.97 -23.58 7.43
CA GLU A 161 -2.08 -23.18 8.84
C GLU A 161 -0.73 -22.73 9.42
N GLN A 162 0.38 -23.35 9.00
CA GLN A 162 1.71 -22.95 9.46
C GLN A 162 2.16 -21.59 8.90
N GLU A 163 1.86 -21.30 7.64
CA GLU A 163 2.15 -19.99 7.04
C GLU A 163 1.33 -18.90 7.73
N TRP A 164 0.04 -19.14 7.95
CA TRP A 164 -0.81 -18.23 8.72
C TRP A 164 -0.34 -18.03 10.15
N MET A 165 0.07 -19.10 10.84
CA MET A 165 0.60 -19.03 12.20
C MET A 165 1.81 -18.09 12.26
N ARG A 166 2.76 -18.25 11.32
CA ARG A 166 3.93 -17.35 11.23
C ARG A 166 3.53 -15.90 11.00
N TRP A 167 2.52 -15.67 10.17
CA TRP A 167 2.03 -14.33 9.88
C TRP A 167 1.38 -13.67 11.11
N PHE A 168 0.52 -14.39 11.84
CA PHE A 168 -0.03 -13.89 13.11
C PHE A 168 1.06 -13.66 14.16
N ASP A 169 2.04 -14.58 14.29
CA ASP A 169 3.17 -14.38 15.19
C ASP A 169 3.98 -13.13 14.83
N TRP A 170 4.15 -12.83 13.54
CA TRP A 170 4.80 -11.60 13.07
C TRP A 170 4.03 -10.34 13.47
N LEU A 171 2.69 -10.34 13.42
CA LEU A 171 1.89 -9.23 13.95
C LEU A 171 2.16 -9.00 15.45
N VAL A 172 2.24 -10.08 16.23
CA VAL A 172 2.54 -10.00 17.67
C VAL A 172 3.97 -9.48 17.91
N LYS A 173 4.96 -9.97 17.15
CA LYS A 173 6.36 -9.50 17.21
C LYS A 173 6.51 -8.02 16.91
N THR A 174 5.65 -7.47 16.04
CA THR A 174 5.57 -6.05 15.69
C THR A 174 4.61 -5.26 16.57
N ARG A 175 4.03 -5.90 17.61
CA ARG A 175 3.12 -5.31 18.62
C ARG A 175 1.79 -4.80 18.05
N ILE A 176 1.37 -5.29 16.90
CA ILE A 176 0.02 -5.14 16.38
C ILE A 176 -0.94 -5.95 17.26
N ASN A 177 -2.05 -5.33 17.67
CA ASN A 177 -3.01 -5.92 18.62
C ASN A 177 -4.46 -5.92 18.11
N ALA A 178 -4.66 -5.57 16.85
CA ALA A 178 -5.93 -5.67 16.16
C ALA A 178 -5.70 -6.13 14.73
N CYS A 179 -6.59 -6.98 14.22
CA CYS A 179 -6.53 -7.46 12.85
C CYS A 179 -7.94 -7.53 12.26
N GLU A 180 -8.07 -6.99 11.07
CA GLU A 180 -9.24 -7.24 10.23
C GLU A 180 -9.26 -8.72 9.86
N THR A 181 -10.35 -9.42 10.15
CA THR A 181 -10.43 -10.86 9.86
C THR A 181 -11.37 -11.18 8.70
N ASN A 182 -12.11 -10.22 8.17
CA ASN A 182 -13.14 -10.51 7.17
C ASN A 182 -12.57 -11.08 5.86
N TRP A 183 -11.49 -10.50 5.33
CA TRP A 183 -10.84 -11.05 4.14
C TRP A 183 -10.21 -12.41 4.40
N LEU A 184 -9.71 -12.66 5.61
CA LEU A 184 -9.09 -13.94 5.99
C LEU A 184 -10.14 -15.05 6.21
N GLY A 185 -11.23 -14.70 6.89
CA GLY A 185 -12.38 -15.53 7.19
C GLY A 185 -13.42 -15.58 6.07
N ARG A 186 -13.22 -14.85 4.96
CA ARG A 186 -13.99 -15.01 3.73
C ARG A 186 -13.82 -16.45 3.24
N TYR A 187 -14.80 -16.99 2.51
CA TYR A 187 -14.80 -18.38 2.06
C TYR A 187 -14.94 -19.43 3.18
N THR A 188 -15.53 -19.09 4.33
CA THR A 188 -15.84 -20.06 5.40
C THR A 188 -17.30 -20.51 5.40
N GLY A 189 -18.17 -19.88 4.60
CA GLY A 189 -19.57 -20.24 4.43
C GLY A 189 -20.46 -19.86 5.62
N ILE A 190 -20.23 -18.70 6.23
CA ILE A 190 -21.02 -18.21 7.38
C ILE A 190 -22.49 -18.03 7.00
N GLU A 191 -22.80 -17.53 5.80
CA GLU A 191 -24.16 -17.38 5.29
C GLU A 191 -24.90 -18.72 5.22
N ALA A 192 -24.20 -19.78 4.78
CA ALA A 192 -24.75 -21.13 4.73
C ALA A 192 -25.04 -21.69 6.13
N LEU A 193 -24.17 -21.41 7.11
CA LEU A 193 -24.42 -21.78 8.52
C LEU A 193 -25.58 -20.99 9.12
N ALA A 194 -25.69 -19.70 8.80
CA ALA A 194 -26.77 -18.83 9.27
C ALA A 194 -28.15 -19.27 8.75
N ALA A 195 -28.22 -19.79 7.51
CA ALA A 195 -29.45 -20.29 6.89
C ALA A 195 -30.17 -21.37 7.74
N ALA A 196 -29.42 -22.18 8.50
CA ALA A 196 -30.01 -23.22 9.36
C ALA A 196 -30.94 -22.65 10.44
N ARG A 197 -30.75 -21.40 10.86
CA ARG A 197 -31.63 -20.70 11.82
C ARG A 197 -33.00 -20.37 11.24
N PHE A 198 -33.13 -20.42 9.91
CA PHE A 198 -34.38 -20.27 9.17
C PHE A 198 -34.98 -21.63 8.76
N GLY A 199 -34.41 -22.76 9.23
CA GLY A 199 -34.82 -24.10 8.82
C GLY A 199 -34.38 -24.47 7.40
N ILE A 200 -33.40 -23.76 6.85
CA ILE A 200 -32.88 -23.94 5.49
C ILE A 200 -31.49 -24.60 5.58
N ASP A 201 -31.33 -25.75 4.95
CA ASP A 201 -30.06 -26.51 4.96
C ASP A 201 -29.25 -26.22 3.69
N ILE A 202 -28.10 -25.57 3.87
CA ILE A 202 -27.14 -25.26 2.81
C ILE A 202 -25.81 -25.89 3.18
N ALA A 203 -25.35 -26.82 2.34
CA ALA A 203 -24.11 -27.55 2.59
C ALA A 203 -22.88 -26.66 2.34
N LEU A 204 -21.90 -26.74 3.25
CA LEU A 204 -20.56 -26.20 3.04
C LEU A 204 -19.79 -27.05 2.03
N THR A 205 -19.02 -26.40 1.16
CA THR A 205 -18.06 -27.08 0.28
C THR A 205 -16.89 -27.69 1.06
N PRO A 206 -16.15 -28.65 0.49
CA PRO A 206 -14.92 -29.15 1.11
C PRO A 206 -13.89 -28.04 1.40
N TRP A 207 -13.81 -27.03 0.54
CA TRP A 207 -12.99 -25.84 0.78
C TRP A 207 -13.44 -25.08 2.02
N GLN A 208 -14.73 -24.72 2.11
CA GLN A 208 -15.27 -23.95 3.23
C GLN A 208 -15.10 -24.71 4.55
N GLN A 209 -15.35 -26.02 4.58
CA GLN A 209 -15.14 -26.85 5.77
C GLN A 209 -13.69 -26.83 6.24
N HIS A 210 -12.75 -26.98 5.31
CA HIS A 210 -11.32 -26.94 5.60
C HIS A 210 -10.90 -25.56 6.10
N ASN A 211 -11.27 -24.49 5.39
CA ASN A 211 -10.89 -23.12 5.71
C ASN A 211 -11.50 -22.66 7.05
N LEU A 212 -12.78 -22.98 7.31
CA LEU A 212 -13.44 -22.66 8.58
C LEU A 212 -12.73 -23.31 9.78
N ALA A 213 -12.37 -24.59 9.66
CA ALA A 213 -11.66 -25.30 10.72
C ALA A 213 -10.28 -24.69 10.98
N MET A 214 -9.56 -24.29 9.93
CA MET A 214 -8.26 -23.63 10.02
C MET A 214 -8.38 -22.24 10.67
N MET A 215 -9.26 -21.38 10.15
CA MET A 215 -9.44 -20.00 10.66
C MET A 215 -9.91 -19.97 12.11
N ARG A 216 -10.74 -20.92 12.54
CA ARG A 216 -11.13 -21.07 13.97
C ARG A 216 -9.90 -21.16 14.88
N ARG A 217 -8.96 -22.04 14.56
CA ARG A 217 -7.74 -22.24 15.36
C ARG A 217 -6.81 -21.04 15.31
N LEU A 218 -6.67 -20.44 14.13
CA LEU A 218 -5.81 -19.27 13.92
C LEU A 218 -6.32 -18.04 14.69
N PHE A 219 -7.62 -17.75 14.66
CA PHE A 219 -8.19 -16.63 15.40
C PHE A 219 -8.18 -16.89 16.91
N GLU A 220 -8.28 -18.15 17.35
CA GLU A 220 -8.06 -18.51 18.76
C GLU A 220 -6.63 -18.23 19.21
N HIS A 221 -5.63 -18.58 18.39
CA HIS A 221 -4.24 -18.25 18.65
C HIS A 221 -3.98 -16.74 18.65
N ALA A 222 -4.52 -16.01 17.67
CA ALA A 222 -4.38 -14.56 17.56
C ALA A 222 -4.89 -13.87 18.84
N ARG A 223 -6.11 -14.20 19.28
CA ARG A 223 -6.68 -13.69 20.54
C ARG A 223 -5.87 -14.09 21.77
N MET A 224 -5.37 -15.33 21.83
CA MET A 224 -4.49 -15.78 22.91
C MET A 224 -3.23 -14.91 23.02
N CYS A 225 -2.69 -14.46 21.88
CA CYS A 225 -1.54 -13.56 21.81
C CYS A 225 -1.88 -12.07 21.97
N GLY A 226 -3.14 -11.71 22.20
CA GLY A 226 -3.57 -10.32 22.40
C GLY A 226 -3.96 -9.57 21.13
N ILE A 227 -4.21 -10.26 20.01
CA ILE A 227 -4.77 -9.65 18.80
C ILE A 227 -6.30 -9.72 18.87
N ARG A 228 -6.95 -8.55 18.88
CA ARG A 228 -8.40 -8.41 18.74
C ARG A 228 -8.81 -8.60 17.28
N CYS A 229 -9.72 -9.52 17.03
CA CYS A 229 -10.28 -9.81 15.73
C CYS A 229 -11.58 -9.01 15.54
N TRP A 230 -11.71 -8.31 14.42
CA TRP A 230 -12.94 -7.58 14.08
C TRP A 230 -13.48 -8.00 12.70
N TYR A 231 -14.80 -8.08 12.60
CA TYR A 231 -15.50 -8.71 11.47
C TYR A 231 -16.32 -7.71 10.68
N GLU A 232 -16.26 -7.79 9.36
CA GLU A 232 -17.10 -6.96 8.48
C GLU A 232 -18.49 -7.59 8.32
N VAL A 233 -19.54 -6.80 8.46
CA VAL A 233 -20.93 -7.25 8.36
C VAL A 233 -21.41 -7.08 6.92
N THR A 234 -20.77 -7.82 6.00
CA THR A 234 -21.07 -7.70 4.57
C THR A 234 -22.14 -8.66 4.07
N TRP A 235 -22.61 -9.63 4.86
CA TRP A 235 -23.43 -10.77 4.36
C TRP A 235 -24.70 -10.40 3.57
N HIS A 236 -25.32 -9.25 3.86
CA HIS A 236 -26.46 -8.73 3.10
C HIS A 236 -26.08 -7.77 1.97
N GLN A 237 -24.86 -7.22 2.02
CA GLN A 237 -24.28 -6.31 1.04
C GLN A 237 -22.93 -6.84 0.53
N PRO A 238 -22.86 -8.09 0.06
CA PRO A 238 -21.58 -8.77 0.11
C PRO A 238 -20.80 -8.43 -1.17
N TRP A 239 -19.47 -8.31 -1.06
CA TRP A 239 -18.56 -8.19 -2.21
C TRP A 239 -18.40 -9.57 -2.91
N LEU A 240 -19.54 -10.21 -3.20
CA LEU A 240 -19.62 -11.53 -3.80
C LEU A 240 -19.90 -11.36 -5.28
N SER A 241 -18.92 -11.73 -6.09
CA SER A 241 -19.08 -11.72 -7.53
C SER A 241 -20.10 -12.78 -7.96
N SER A 242 -20.88 -12.48 -9.00
CA SER A 242 -21.65 -13.49 -9.77
C SER A 242 -20.78 -14.22 -10.79
N GLU A 243 -19.46 -14.02 -10.76
CA GLU A 243 -18.48 -14.65 -11.66
C GLU A 243 -17.24 -15.14 -10.89
N PRO A 244 -16.62 -16.27 -11.30
CA PRO A 244 -15.34 -16.75 -10.80
C PRO A 244 -14.21 -15.72 -10.87
N GLY A 245 -13.37 -15.61 -9.82
CA GLY A 245 -12.37 -14.55 -9.78
C GLY A 245 -11.61 -14.35 -8.46
N SER A 246 -11.22 -13.10 -8.18
CA SER A 246 -10.66 -12.70 -6.88
C SER A 246 -11.69 -12.67 -5.75
N MET A 247 -12.98 -12.59 -6.06
CA MET A 247 -14.07 -12.49 -5.09
C MET A 247 -14.65 -13.87 -4.67
N PRO A 248 -15.41 -13.97 -3.56
CA PRO A 248 -15.98 -15.23 -3.05
C PRO A 248 -17.23 -15.70 -3.81
N TYR A 249 -17.08 -16.00 -5.10
CA TYR A 249 -18.19 -16.38 -5.98
C TYR A 249 -19.14 -17.45 -5.39
N TYR A 250 -18.61 -18.51 -4.78
CA TYR A 250 -19.46 -19.61 -4.30
C TYR A 250 -20.34 -19.21 -3.10
N ASP A 251 -19.88 -18.30 -2.25
CA ASP A 251 -20.69 -17.73 -1.16
C ASP A 251 -21.88 -16.94 -1.76
N SER A 252 -21.73 -16.33 -2.95
CA SER A 252 -22.83 -15.70 -3.70
C SER A 252 -23.91 -16.70 -4.11
N VAL A 253 -23.48 -17.87 -4.59
CA VAL A 253 -24.38 -18.95 -5.04
C VAL A 253 -25.21 -19.47 -3.86
N GLN A 254 -24.58 -19.65 -2.70
CA GLN A 254 -25.25 -20.07 -1.47
C GLN A 254 -26.20 -18.98 -0.93
N THR A 255 -25.84 -17.71 -1.05
CA THR A 255 -26.73 -16.59 -0.67
C THR A 255 -28.00 -16.57 -1.53
N GLU A 256 -27.87 -16.80 -2.84
CA GLU A 256 -29.04 -16.91 -3.72
C GLU A 256 -29.86 -18.18 -3.43
N GLN A 257 -29.19 -19.30 -3.12
CA GLN A 257 -29.87 -20.51 -2.66
C GLN A 257 -30.70 -20.26 -1.39
N PHE A 258 -30.18 -19.49 -0.43
CA PHE A 258 -30.94 -19.09 0.76
C PHE A 258 -32.20 -18.32 0.38
N ARG A 259 -32.11 -17.30 -0.48
CA ARG A 259 -33.28 -16.50 -0.91
C ARG A 259 -34.35 -17.37 -1.57
N GLN A 260 -33.96 -18.24 -2.50
CA GLN A 260 -34.89 -19.11 -3.22
C GLN A 260 -35.58 -20.10 -2.27
N GLN A 261 -34.82 -20.73 -1.38
CA GLN A 261 -35.39 -21.64 -0.41
C GLN A 261 -36.29 -20.90 0.59
N TYR A 262 -35.88 -19.73 1.08
CA TYR A 262 -36.70 -18.93 1.99
C TYR A 262 -38.05 -18.57 1.39
N ALA A 263 -38.06 -18.11 0.12
CA ALA A 263 -39.29 -17.84 -0.61
C ALA A 263 -40.17 -19.09 -0.74
N ALA A 264 -39.58 -20.25 -1.06
CA ALA A 264 -40.32 -21.52 -1.16
C ALA A 264 -40.91 -21.97 0.19
N HIS A 265 -40.22 -21.74 1.30
CA HIS A 265 -40.66 -22.16 2.64
C HIS A 265 -41.70 -21.20 3.26
N THR A 266 -41.61 -19.90 2.99
CA THR A 266 -42.39 -18.86 3.68
C THR A 266 -43.40 -18.14 2.79
N GLY A 267 -43.24 -18.21 1.46
CA GLY A 267 -43.98 -17.40 0.50
C GLY A 267 -43.56 -15.93 0.45
N ILE A 268 -42.47 -15.55 1.11
CA ILE A 268 -41.95 -14.17 1.15
C ILE A 268 -40.68 -14.09 0.29
N ASP A 269 -40.73 -13.25 -0.74
CA ASP A 269 -39.56 -12.93 -1.56
C ASP A 269 -38.68 -11.87 -0.87
N ILE A 270 -37.37 -12.09 -0.89
CA ILE A 270 -36.37 -11.12 -0.41
C ILE A 270 -35.80 -10.39 -1.64
N PRO A 271 -36.19 -9.13 -1.93
CA PRO A 271 -35.65 -8.37 -3.05
C PRO A 271 -34.17 -8.01 -2.86
N THR A 272 -33.51 -7.73 -3.98
CA THR A 272 -32.14 -7.21 -4.01
C THR A 272 -32.05 -5.85 -4.70
N VAL A 273 -31.01 -5.10 -4.36
CA VAL A 273 -30.62 -3.84 -4.99
C VAL A 273 -29.30 -4.07 -5.74
N PRO A 274 -29.21 -3.68 -7.03
CA PRO A 274 -27.98 -3.79 -7.80
C PRO A 274 -26.96 -2.72 -7.39
N TYR A 275 -25.76 -3.16 -7.03
CA TYR A 275 -24.60 -2.31 -6.76
C TYR A 275 -23.51 -2.60 -7.79
N GLU A 276 -23.08 -1.59 -8.53
CA GLU A 276 -22.12 -1.72 -9.62
C GLU A 276 -20.74 -1.24 -9.18
N TRP A 277 -19.72 -2.05 -9.46
CA TRP A 277 -18.32 -1.68 -9.24
C TRP A 277 -17.41 -2.47 -10.18
N CYS A 278 -16.50 -1.75 -10.86
CA CYS A 278 -15.49 -2.31 -11.74
C CYS A 278 -15.99 -3.36 -12.75
N GLY A 279 -17.16 -3.11 -13.36
CA GLY A 279 -17.76 -3.98 -14.37
C GLY A 279 -18.48 -5.22 -13.83
N LEU A 280 -18.59 -5.36 -12.51
CA LEU A 280 -19.41 -6.35 -11.84
C LEU A 280 -20.65 -5.70 -11.23
N THR A 281 -21.75 -6.47 -11.15
CA THR A 281 -22.97 -6.08 -10.44
C THR A 281 -23.21 -7.04 -9.28
N PHE A 282 -23.16 -6.51 -8.07
CA PHE A 282 -23.45 -7.20 -6.82
C PHE A 282 -24.95 -7.08 -6.49
N GLN A 283 -25.57 -8.17 -6.07
CA GLN A 283 -27.00 -8.20 -5.71
C GLN A 283 -27.16 -8.17 -4.19
N TRP A 284 -27.38 -6.98 -3.63
CA TRP A 284 -27.45 -6.77 -2.19
C TRP A 284 -28.87 -6.91 -1.66
N MET A 285 -29.07 -7.67 -0.59
CA MET A 285 -30.37 -7.78 0.09
C MET A 285 -30.69 -6.47 0.82
N ASP A 286 -31.91 -5.97 0.66
CA ASP A 286 -32.32 -4.67 1.22
C ASP A 286 -32.44 -4.71 2.76
N PRO A 287 -31.58 -4.00 3.52
CA PRO A 287 -31.56 -4.06 4.97
C PRO A 287 -32.78 -3.40 5.64
N ARG A 288 -33.63 -2.69 4.89
CA ARG A 288 -34.89 -2.12 5.40
C ARG A 288 -35.94 -3.18 5.67
N LEU A 289 -35.72 -4.42 5.22
CA LEU A 289 -36.63 -5.53 5.44
C LEU A 289 -36.27 -6.30 6.71
N SER A 290 -37.27 -6.58 7.55
CA SER A 290 -37.06 -7.26 8.83
C SER A 290 -36.40 -8.64 8.70
N VAL A 291 -36.70 -9.39 7.64
CA VAL A 291 -36.06 -10.69 7.35
C VAL A 291 -34.56 -10.54 7.08
N VAL A 292 -34.14 -9.45 6.43
CA VAL A 292 -32.72 -9.19 6.15
C VAL A 292 -32.01 -8.81 7.44
N GLN A 293 -32.65 -8.03 8.32
CA GLN A 293 -32.13 -7.73 9.66
C GLN A 293 -31.98 -9.00 10.52
N GLU A 294 -32.97 -9.90 10.47
CA GLU A 294 -32.88 -11.21 11.13
C GLU A 294 -31.75 -12.07 10.56
N PHE A 295 -31.55 -12.04 9.24
CA PHE A 295 -30.48 -12.77 8.57
C PHE A 295 -29.09 -12.23 8.96
N ILE A 296 -28.93 -10.90 9.04
CA ILE A 296 -27.71 -10.25 9.55
C ILE A 296 -27.42 -10.74 10.96
N GLY A 297 -28.42 -10.72 11.86
CA GLY A 297 -28.26 -11.21 13.23
C GLY A 297 -27.91 -12.69 13.31
N ALA A 298 -28.50 -13.52 12.44
CA ALA A 298 -28.16 -14.93 12.31
C ALA A 298 -26.70 -15.15 11.86
N CYS A 299 -26.19 -14.32 10.95
CA CYS A 299 -24.78 -14.36 10.51
C CYS A 299 -23.82 -13.92 11.61
N VAL A 300 -24.16 -12.87 12.37
CA VAL A 300 -23.36 -12.44 13.55
C VAL A 300 -23.26 -13.59 14.56
N GLN A 301 -24.38 -14.24 14.88
CA GLN A 301 -24.40 -15.38 15.81
C GLN A 301 -23.61 -16.58 15.27
N ALA A 302 -23.79 -16.92 13.99
CA ALA A 302 -23.06 -18.01 13.35
C ALA A 302 -21.55 -17.74 13.33
N GLN A 303 -21.13 -16.50 13.07
CA GLN A 303 -19.73 -16.08 13.11
C GLN A 303 -19.14 -16.23 14.51
N MET A 304 -19.83 -15.73 15.53
CA MET A 304 -19.39 -15.85 16.94
C MET A 304 -19.25 -17.31 17.37
N GLU A 305 -20.20 -18.16 17.00
CA GLU A 305 -20.18 -19.59 17.33
C GLU A 305 -19.09 -20.34 16.56
N ALA A 306 -18.86 -19.98 15.30
CA ALA A 306 -17.98 -20.73 14.41
C ALA A 306 -16.51 -20.29 14.50
N LEU A 307 -16.23 -19.01 14.73
CA LEU A 307 -14.89 -18.40 14.71
C LEU A 307 -14.52 -17.65 16.01
N GLY A 308 -15.48 -17.44 16.92
CA GLY A 308 -15.30 -16.62 18.12
C GLY A 308 -15.50 -15.13 17.85
N SER A 309 -15.53 -14.30 18.90
CA SER A 309 -15.65 -12.85 18.75
C SER A 309 -14.98 -12.07 19.86
N ASP A 310 -14.40 -10.92 19.51
CA ASP A 310 -13.96 -9.86 20.42
C ASP A 310 -14.97 -8.70 20.47
N HIS A 311 -16.15 -8.90 19.89
CA HIS A 311 -17.28 -7.98 19.83
C HIS A 311 -17.08 -6.74 18.93
N TYR A 312 -16.09 -6.73 18.04
CA TYR A 312 -15.88 -5.63 17.09
C TYR A 312 -16.44 -5.96 15.70
N TYR A 313 -17.27 -5.06 15.18
CA TYR A 313 -17.95 -5.24 13.89
C TYR A 313 -17.80 -4.01 13.01
N TYR A 314 -17.35 -4.20 11.77
CA TYR A 314 -17.30 -3.15 10.78
C TYR A 314 -18.55 -3.15 9.92
N VAL A 315 -19.20 -2.00 9.81
CA VAL A 315 -20.40 -1.79 8.99
C VAL A 315 -20.11 -0.68 7.98
N GLY A 316 -20.25 -0.99 6.70
CA GLY A 316 -20.06 -0.03 5.60
C GLY A 316 -21.34 0.75 5.27
N ALA A 317 -21.19 2.03 4.93
CA ALA A 317 -22.25 2.88 4.39
C ALA A 317 -22.29 2.84 2.84
N GLY A 318 -21.73 1.79 2.23
CA GLY A 318 -21.38 1.73 0.80
C GLY A 318 -19.89 1.92 0.55
N GLY A 319 -19.43 1.52 -0.63
CA GLY A 319 -18.02 1.58 -1.06
C GLY A 319 -17.80 2.49 -2.27
N GLU A 320 -16.78 2.16 -3.08
CA GLU A 320 -16.37 2.92 -4.26
C GLU A 320 -17.29 2.77 -5.49
N GLY A 321 -18.25 1.85 -5.44
CA GLY A 321 -19.25 1.64 -6.47
C GLY A 321 -20.50 2.52 -6.30
N HIS A 322 -21.50 2.27 -7.13
CA HIS A 322 -22.76 3.02 -7.15
C HIS A 322 -23.97 2.12 -7.36
N PHE A 323 -25.15 2.57 -6.92
CA PHE A 323 -26.40 1.86 -7.18
C PHE A 323 -26.81 2.06 -8.65
N GLY A 324 -27.12 0.95 -9.34
CA GLY A 324 -27.44 0.96 -10.77
C GLY A 324 -28.84 1.48 -11.13
N SER A 325 -29.69 1.77 -10.14
CA SER A 325 -31.07 2.24 -10.34
C SER A 325 -31.60 3.06 -9.16
N GLY A 326 -32.78 3.68 -9.33
CA GLY A 326 -33.46 4.50 -8.32
C GLY A 326 -33.20 6.00 -8.44
N THR A 327 -34.05 6.79 -7.78
CA THR A 327 -33.88 8.24 -7.61
C THR A 327 -32.78 8.55 -6.59
N PRO A 328 -32.14 9.73 -6.63
CA PRO A 328 -31.17 10.14 -5.61
C PRO A 328 -31.70 10.04 -4.18
N GLU A 329 -32.98 10.36 -3.97
CA GLU A 329 -33.66 10.24 -2.69
C GLU A 329 -33.76 8.78 -2.23
N GLU A 330 -34.16 7.87 -3.11
CA GLU A 330 -34.21 6.43 -2.80
C GLU A 330 -32.84 5.85 -2.49
N GLN A 331 -31.80 6.28 -3.21
CA GLN A 331 -30.41 5.87 -2.97
C GLN A 331 -29.89 6.40 -1.63
N ASN A 332 -30.20 7.65 -1.28
CA ASN A 332 -29.83 8.24 0.00
C ASN A 332 -30.51 7.51 1.18
N GLU A 333 -31.81 7.21 1.07
CA GLU A 333 -32.53 6.44 2.09
C GLU A 333 -31.96 5.02 2.25
N LEU A 334 -31.60 4.37 1.15
CA LEU A 334 -30.96 3.06 1.19
C LEU A 334 -29.58 3.13 1.87
N VAL A 335 -28.73 4.09 1.54
CA VAL A 335 -27.41 4.27 2.16
C VAL A 335 -27.51 4.48 3.66
N LYS A 336 -28.46 5.32 4.10
CA LYS A 336 -28.70 5.51 5.54
C LYS A 336 -29.15 4.22 6.21
N ALA A 337 -29.99 3.42 5.55
CA ALA A 337 -30.44 2.13 6.05
C ALA A 337 -29.32 1.08 6.10
N LEU A 338 -28.41 1.06 5.12
CA LEU A 338 -27.25 0.15 5.09
C LEU A 338 -26.38 0.28 6.34
N LEU A 339 -26.25 1.49 6.89
CA LEU A 339 -25.56 1.70 8.14
C LEU A 339 -26.50 1.48 9.35
N ARG A 340 -27.61 2.21 9.43
CA ARG A 340 -28.47 2.25 10.63
C ARG A 340 -29.15 0.91 10.94
N GLU A 341 -29.78 0.29 9.95
CA GLU A 341 -30.51 -0.98 10.15
C GLU A 341 -29.55 -2.15 10.38
N THR A 342 -28.38 -2.13 9.73
CA THR A 342 -27.35 -3.15 9.95
C THR A 342 -26.77 -3.07 11.36
N ILE A 343 -26.44 -1.86 11.84
CA ILE A 343 -25.97 -1.66 13.21
C ILE A 343 -27.01 -2.17 14.21
N ALA A 344 -28.28 -1.80 14.03
CA ALA A 344 -29.35 -2.24 14.92
C ALA A 344 -29.50 -3.78 14.94
N ALA A 345 -29.35 -4.45 13.79
CA ALA A 345 -29.34 -5.90 13.71
C ALA A 345 -28.13 -6.53 14.42
N VAL A 346 -26.95 -5.93 14.29
CA VAL A 346 -25.71 -6.38 14.95
C VAL A 346 -25.83 -6.25 16.48
N GLU A 347 -26.21 -5.08 16.99
CA GLU A 347 -26.37 -4.82 18.43
C GLU A 347 -27.45 -5.71 19.06
N LYS A 348 -28.50 -6.02 18.30
CA LYS A 348 -29.53 -6.98 18.74
C LYS A 348 -28.98 -8.40 18.86
N ALA A 349 -28.08 -8.79 17.96
CA ALA A 349 -27.48 -10.13 17.95
C ALA A 349 -26.33 -10.26 18.97
N ASP A 350 -25.55 -9.20 19.15
CA ASP A 350 -24.46 -9.08 20.13
C ASP A 350 -24.58 -7.75 20.90
N PRO A 351 -25.16 -7.75 22.11
CA PRO A 351 -25.30 -6.56 22.94
C PRO A 351 -23.99 -5.92 23.42
N GLN A 352 -22.84 -6.57 23.19
CA GLN A 352 -21.51 -6.04 23.49
C GLN A 352 -20.82 -5.44 22.26
N ALA A 353 -21.51 -5.38 21.11
CA ALA A 353 -20.94 -4.94 19.85
C ALA A 353 -20.36 -3.52 19.94
N GLU A 354 -19.11 -3.40 19.51
CA GLU A 354 -18.40 -2.15 19.23
C GLU A 354 -18.36 -1.97 17.72
N ILE A 355 -18.94 -0.86 17.24
CA ILE A 355 -19.12 -0.62 15.81
C ILE A 355 -17.96 0.20 15.24
N LEU A 356 -17.37 -0.33 14.17
CA LEU A 356 -16.41 0.32 13.30
C LEU A 356 -17.09 0.69 11.98
N THR A 357 -16.66 1.76 11.34
CA THR A 357 -17.14 2.12 9.99
C THR A 357 -16.05 2.82 9.18
N GLY A 358 -16.19 2.82 7.87
CA GLY A 358 -15.30 3.57 6.98
C GLY A 358 -15.62 5.06 6.98
N GLN A 359 -14.70 5.85 6.46
CA GLN A 359 -14.99 7.26 6.15
C GLN A 359 -15.95 7.38 4.96
N PRO A 360 -16.75 8.46 4.86
CA PRO A 360 -17.62 8.66 3.69
C PRO A 360 -16.80 8.96 2.43
N PHE A 361 -17.23 8.42 1.30
CA PHE A 361 -16.58 8.58 0.00
C PHE A 361 -17.02 9.88 -0.69
N ARG A 362 -16.13 10.88 -0.74
CA ARG A 362 -16.44 12.24 -1.26
C ARG A 362 -16.89 12.29 -2.71
N TYR A 363 -16.46 11.34 -3.52
CA TYR A 363 -16.81 11.24 -4.93
C TYR A 363 -18.10 10.43 -5.16
N ALA A 364 -18.65 9.79 -4.13
CA ALA A 364 -19.91 9.08 -4.25
C ALA A 364 -21.08 10.08 -4.36
N SER A 365 -22.04 9.79 -5.25
CA SER A 365 -23.27 10.58 -5.38
C SER A 365 -24.08 10.65 -4.07
N THR A 366 -23.89 9.67 -3.18
CA THR A 366 -24.57 9.55 -1.88
C THR A 366 -23.74 10.07 -0.70
N TYR A 367 -22.65 10.82 -0.95
CA TYR A 367 -21.72 11.29 0.08
C TYR A 367 -22.39 11.94 1.30
N GLU A 368 -23.35 12.86 1.10
CA GLU A 368 -24.01 13.52 2.23
C GLU A 368 -24.86 12.55 3.07
N ALA A 369 -25.49 11.55 2.44
CA ALA A 369 -26.22 10.51 3.15
C ALA A 369 -25.29 9.59 3.96
N GLN A 370 -24.13 9.24 3.42
CA GLN A 370 -23.10 8.49 4.15
C GLN A 370 -22.62 9.27 5.37
N LYS A 371 -22.28 10.55 5.17
CA LYS A 371 -21.83 11.46 6.22
C LYS A 371 -22.85 11.58 7.34
N GLU A 372 -24.12 11.85 7.02
CA GLU A 372 -25.19 11.95 8.01
C GLU A 372 -25.34 10.65 8.81
N ALA A 373 -25.38 9.50 8.12
CA ALA A 373 -25.52 8.21 8.76
C ALA A 373 -24.35 7.91 9.72
N ILE A 374 -23.11 8.19 9.31
CA ILE A 374 -21.92 7.98 10.14
C ILE A 374 -21.96 8.89 11.37
N GLN A 375 -22.30 10.17 11.21
CA GLN A 375 -22.44 11.12 12.33
C GLN A 375 -23.45 10.65 13.38
N GLU A 376 -24.58 10.08 12.95
CA GLU A 376 -25.63 9.60 13.84
C GLU A 376 -25.30 8.25 14.51
N SER A 377 -24.44 7.44 13.89
CA SER A 377 -24.15 6.07 14.34
C SER A 377 -23.37 5.98 15.65
N GLY A 378 -22.55 7.00 15.98
CA GLY A 378 -21.59 6.93 17.08
C GLY A 378 -20.42 5.95 16.85
N ALA A 379 -20.32 5.33 15.67
CA ALA A 379 -19.30 4.33 15.35
C ALA A 379 -17.88 4.93 15.31
N THR A 380 -16.88 4.08 15.53
CA THR A 380 -15.47 4.46 15.36
C THR A 380 -15.10 4.46 13.87
N VAL A 381 -14.64 5.60 13.36
CA VAL A 381 -14.26 5.74 11.95
C VAL A 381 -12.85 5.19 11.71
N VAL A 382 -12.68 4.26 10.76
CA VAL A 382 -11.40 3.63 10.42
C VAL A 382 -10.96 4.04 9.01
N THR A 383 -9.70 4.47 8.89
CA THR A 383 -9.05 4.85 7.62
C THR A 383 -7.54 4.54 7.67
N GLY A 384 -6.80 4.77 6.58
CA GLY A 384 -5.37 4.44 6.44
C GLY A 384 -4.54 5.43 5.64
N PHE A 385 -5.01 6.66 5.41
CA PHE A 385 -4.42 7.59 4.44
C PHE A 385 -3.79 8.84 5.08
N LEU A 386 -2.98 8.67 6.14
CA LEU A 386 -2.28 9.77 6.83
C LEU A 386 -1.07 10.33 6.07
N ALA A 387 -0.41 9.50 5.25
CA ALA A 387 0.87 9.83 4.63
C ALA A 387 0.77 10.18 3.13
N ILE A 388 -0.39 10.66 2.64
CA ILE A 388 -0.51 11.14 1.25
C ILE A 388 -0.13 12.63 1.21
N PRO A 389 1.09 13.03 0.78
CA PRO A 389 1.39 14.41 0.47
C PRO A 389 0.51 14.88 -0.69
N GLN A 390 0.19 16.17 -0.71
CA GLN A 390 -0.65 16.81 -1.73
C GLN A 390 -2.15 16.48 -1.64
N ARG A 391 -2.58 15.72 -0.63
CA ARG A 391 -3.99 15.54 -0.29
C ARG A 391 -4.26 16.09 1.10
N VAL A 392 -5.30 16.92 1.25
CA VAL A 392 -5.82 17.26 2.59
C VAL A 392 -6.31 15.96 3.24
N PRO A 393 -5.78 15.55 4.41
CA PRO A 393 -6.20 14.33 5.06
C PRO A 393 -7.71 14.33 5.34
N ASP A 394 -8.34 13.18 5.12
CA ASP A 394 -9.79 13.04 5.21
C ASP A 394 -10.34 13.43 6.59
N PHE A 395 -9.56 13.23 7.66
CA PHE A 395 -9.94 13.65 9.00
C PHE A 395 -10.12 15.16 9.09
N LYS A 396 -9.25 15.98 8.47
CA LYS A 396 -9.41 17.45 8.49
C LYS A 396 -10.59 17.89 7.65
N LEU A 397 -10.72 17.26 6.49
CA LEU A 397 -11.84 17.46 5.60
C LEU A 397 -13.19 17.11 6.25
N SER A 398 -13.18 16.20 7.22
CA SER A 398 -14.34 15.75 7.99
C SER A 398 -14.40 16.34 9.41
N ASP A 399 -13.73 17.47 9.64
CA ASP A 399 -13.67 18.15 10.94
C ASP A 399 -13.33 17.21 12.11
N TYR A 400 -12.25 16.47 11.96
CA TYR A 400 -11.77 15.43 12.89
C TYR A 400 -12.87 14.41 13.20
N TYR A 401 -13.56 13.98 12.13
CA TYR A 401 -14.71 13.08 12.14
C TYR A 401 -15.79 13.50 13.14
N TRP A 402 -16.04 14.81 13.23
CA TRP A 402 -17.11 15.42 14.04
C TRP A 402 -17.04 15.04 15.52
N GLY A 403 -15.84 14.77 16.03
CA GLY A 403 -15.61 14.36 17.42
C GLY A 403 -15.91 12.89 17.70
N LEU A 404 -16.21 12.05 16.71
CA LEU A 404 -16.25 10.60 16.88
C LEU A 404 -14.86 10.04 17.20
N ARG A 405 -14.80 8.83 17.77
CA ARG A 405 -13.53 8.09 17.85
C ARG A 405 -13.08 7.73 16.43
N TRP A 406 -11.79 7.79 16.18
CA TRP A 406 -11.28 7.43 14.86
C TRP A 406 -9.89 6.81 14.90
N ILE A 407 -9.62 6.01 13.88
CA ILE A 407 -8.39 5.29 13.66
C ILE A 407 -7.90 5.70 12.28
N ASN A 408 -6.63 6.11 12.19
CA ASN A 408 -5.98 6.45 10.93
C ASN A 408 -4.52 6.01 10.98
N GLY A 409 -3.92 5.78 9.83
CA GLY A 409 -2.53 5.38 9.75
C GLY A 409 -2.07 5.40 8.31
N MET A 410 -1.31 4.39 7.89
CA MET A 410 -0.63 4.41 6.60
C MET A 410 -0.86 3.14 5.80
N ILE A 411 -1.13 3.33 4.52
CA ILE A 411 -1.12 2.26 3.53
C ILE A 411 0.32 1.99 3.09
N VAL A 412 0.72 0.73 3.23
CA VAL A 412 1.99 0.21 2.74
C VAL A 412 1.91 0.02 1.22
N GLN A 413 0.87 -0.67 0.75
CA GLN A 413 0.67 -1.06 -0.65
C GLN A 413 -0.80 -0.98 -1.03
N CYS A 414 -1.08 -0.59 -2.27
CA CYS A 414 -2.43 -0.57 -2.84
C CYS A 414 -2.32 -1.06 -4.30
N GLY A 415 -3.08 -2.09 -4.68
CA GLY A 415 -2.98 -2.79 -5.96
C GLY A 415 -1.53 -3.02 -6.41
N LYS A 416 -1.21 -2.51 -7.59
CA LYS A 416 0.08 -2.55 -8.30
C LYS A 416 1.24 -1.78 -7.65
N HIS A 417 1.06 -1.16 -6.48
CA HIS A 417 2.13 -0.44 -5.78
C HIS A 417 3.07 -1.37 -4.99
N THR A 418 3.62 -2.39 -5.66
CA THR A 418 4.51 -3.38 -5.06
C THR A 418 6.00 -3.14 -5.32
N ASN A 419 6.38 -2.15 -6.15
CA ASN A 419 7.76 -1.64 -6.25
C ASN A 419 8.08 -0.70 -5.10
N LEU A 420 9.34 -0.61 -4.66
CA LEU A 420 9.69 0.19 -3.48
C LEU A 420 9.41 1.68 -3.67
N TRP A 421 8.67 2.30 -2.74
CA TRP A 421 8.19 3.68 -2.84
C TRP A 421 7.80 4.32 -1.51
N GLY A 422 7.80 5.66 -1.48
CA GLY A 422 7.23 6.48 -0.41
C GLY A 422 8.20 7.54 0.10
N ASP A 423 7.76 8.32 1.07
CA ASP A 423 8.56 9.34 1.76
C ASP A 423 8.48 9.03 3.25
N MET A 424 9.50 8.34 3.74
CA MET A 424 9.51 7.84 5.11
C MET A 424 9.70 8.99 6.11
N ARG A 425 10.35 10.08 5.70
CA ARG A 425 10.51 11.27 6.56
C ARG A 425 9.16 11.96 6.74
N VAL A 426 8.44 12.22 5.65
CA VAL A 426 7.11 12.83 5.71
C VAL A 426 6.11 11.94 6.47
N ALA A 427 6.20 10.62 6.32
CA ALA A 427 5.41 9.70 7.11
C ALA A 427 5.62 9.91 8.63
N VAL A 428 6.87 9.88 9.09
CA VAL A 428 7.21 10.10 10.51
C VAL A 428 6.77 11.49 10.97
N ASP A 429 7.03 12.52 10.18
CA ASP A 429 6.70 13.91 10.53
C ASP A 429 5.18 14.13 10.63
N ASN A 430 4.40 13.56 9.70
CA ASN A 430 2.93 13.65 9.72
C ASN A 430 2.34 12.94 10.95
N ALA A 431 2.83 11.75 11.29
CA ALA A 431 2.37 11.01 12.45
C ALA A 431 2.67 11.77 13.75
N ARG A 432 3.90 12.32 13.88
CA ARG A 432 4.29 13.13 15.04
C ARG A 432 3.48 14.41 15.14
N ALA A 433 3.30 15.13 14.04
CA ALA A 433 2.51 16.37 14.02
C ALA A 433 1.05 16.12 14.41
N LEU A 434 0.45 15.01 13.97
CA LEU A 434 -0.91 14.65 14.34
C LEU A 434 -1.01 14.26 15.83
N CYS A 435 -0.03 13.55 16.40
CA CYS A 435 0.01 13.25 17.83
C CYS A 435 0.04 14.53 18.70
N GLN A 436 0.59 15.62 18.18
CA GLN A 436 0.69 16.91 18.87
C GLN A 436 -0.52 17.81 18.63
N ASP A 437 -1.42 17.46 17.72
CA ASP A 437 -2.60 18.26 17.40
C ASP A 437 -3.68 18.08 18.48
N PRO A 438 -4.02 19.13 19.25
CA PRO A 438 -5.02 19.01 20.32
C PRO A 438 -6.43 18.67 19.79
N ARG A 439 -6.71 18.90 18.50
CA ARG A 439 -7.99 18.49 17.88
C ARG A 439 -8.06 17.00 17.59
N ALA A 440 -6.92 16.31 17.56
CA ALA A 440 -6.83 14.87 17.36
C ALA A 440 -6.99 14.07 18.67
N TYR A 441 -7.59 14.64 19.72
CA TYR A 441 -7.79 13.98 21.02
C TYR A 441 -8.56 12.64 20.95
N ASN A 442 -9.36 12.44 19.91
CA ASN A 442 -10.10 11.21 19.64
C ASN A 442 -9.45 10.30 18.58
N TRP A 443 -8.20 10.58 18.19
CA TRP A 443 -7.38 9.67 17.40
C TRP A 443 -6.93 8.50 18.28
N TRP A 444 -7.73 7.45 18.25
CA TRP A 444 -7.65 6.36 19.22
C TRP A 444 -6.75 5.20 18.76
N GLY A 445 -6.47 5.11 17.46
CA GLY A 445 -5.66 4.03 16.92
C GLY A 445 -4.93 4.33 15.63
N PHE A 446 -3.96 3.47 15.36
CA PHE A 446 -3.13 3.49 14.15
C PHE A 446 -3.38 2.27 13.29
N VAL A 447 -3.52 2.46 11.97
CA VAL A 447 -3.63 1.37 10.98
C VAL A 447 -2.33 1.24 10.21
N VAL A 448 -1.80 0.02 10.14
CA VAL A 448 -0.83 -0.39 9.14
C VAL A 448 -1.60 -1.21 8.11
N GLY A 449 -1.91 -0.61 6.97
CA GLY A 449 -2.81 -1.19 5.97
C GLY A 449 -2.11 -1.58 4.67
N GLY A 450 -2.75 -2.44 3.89
CA GLY A 450 -2.34 -2.73 2.53
C GLY A 450 -3.38 -3.58 1.80
N GLU A 451 -3.37 -3.49 0.47
CA GLU A 451 -4.11 -4.43 -0.39
C GLU A 451 -3.26 -5.67 -0.75
N SER A 452 -1.97 -5.60 -0.49
CA SER A 452 -0.97 -6.60 -0.82
C SER A 452 0.08 -6.70 0.29
N SER A 453 0.89 -7.75 0.22
CA SER A 453 1.85 -8.18 1.24
C SER A 453 3.09 -8.81 0.59
N HIS A 454 4.07 -9.21 1.40
CA HIS A 454 5.35 -9.82 0.96
C HIS A 454 6.26 -8.86 0.18
N ARG A 455 6.04 -7.57 0.34
CA ARG A 455 6.79 -6.48 -0.29
C ARG A 455 6.95 -5.36 0.73
N GLU A 456 7.84 -4.42 0.47
CA GLU A 456 8.00 -3.19 1.26
C GLU A 456 8.23 -3.42 2.76
N HIS A 457 9.00 -4.46 3.11
CA HIS A 457 9.22 -4.88 4.51
C HIS A 457 9.69 -3.73 5.42
N LEU A 458 10.64 -2.89 4.96
CA LEU A 458 11.12 -1.72 5.70
C LEU A 458 9.98 -0.75 6.07
N LYS A 459 9.10 -0.47 5.12
CA LYS A 459 7.95 0.41 5.31
C LYS A 459 6.91 -0.21 6.26
N GLN A 460 6.66 -1.52 6.13
CA GLN A 460 5.78 -2.24 7.06
C GLN A 460 6.28 -2.12 8.50
N ASP A 461 7.57 -2.34 8.72
CA ASP A 461 8.17 -2.30 10.05
C ASP A 461 8.23 -0.88 10.62
N LEU A 462 8.54 0.13 9.79
CA LEU A 462 8.50 1.53 10.20
C LEU A 462 7.09 1.92 10.67
N TYR A 463 6.08 1.54 9.90
CA TYR A 463 4.70 1.87 10.23
C TYR A 463 4.20 1.12 11.47
N ALA A 464 4.72 -0.07 11.76
CA ALA A 464 4.48 -0.75 13.03
C ALA A 464 5.14 -0.03 14.22
N GLU A 465 6.35 0.52 14.06
CA GLU A 465 7.00 1.34 15.11
C GLU A 465 6.25 2.67 15.33
N LEU A 466 5.74 3.29 14.26
CA LEU A 466 4.84 4.45 14.37
C LEU A 466 3.51 4.08 15.03
N ALA A 467 2.95 2.92 14.71
CA ALA A 467 1.73 2.43 15.38
C ALA A 467 1.95 2.19 16.88
N TRP A 468 3.17 1.89 17.32
CA TRP A 468 3.50 1.79 18.73
C TRP A 468 3.49 3.16 19.41
N ASP A 469 4.35 4.08 18.95
CA ASP A 469 4.40 5.46 19.44
C ASP A 469 5.14 6.38 18.45
N PRO A 470 4.44 7.26 17.70
CA PRO A 470 5.07 8.16 16.74
C PRO A 470 6.04 9.18 17.37
N MET A 471 5.88 9.49 18.66
CA MET A 471 6.66 10.53 19.33
C MET A 471 8.12 10.11 19.57
N VAL A 472 8.39 8.81 19.64
CA VAL A 472 9.71 8.26 19.95
C VAL A 472 10.45 7.71 18.73
N VAL A 473 9.83 7.69 17.56
CA VAL A 473 10.47 7.20 16.34
C VAL A 473 11.47 8.23 15.82
N ASP A 474 12.75 7.86 15.86
CA ASP A 474 13.80 8.52 15.10
C ASP A 474 14.10 7.69 13.84
N LEU A 475 13.96 8.30 12.67
CA LEU A 475 14.06 7.57 11.40
C LEU A 475 15.47 7.03 11.17
N ASP A 476 16.51 7.78 11.52
CA ASP A 476 17.89 7.39 11.24
C ASP A 476 18.30 6.23 12.16
N ASP A 477 17.91 6.28 13.44
CA ASP A 477 18.08 5.15 14.36
C ASP A 477 17.26 3.93 13.91
N PHE A 478 16.01 4.13 13.47
CA PHE A 478 15.19 3.04 12.94
C PHE A 478 15.88 2.35 11.76
N VAL A 479 16.34 3.10 10.75
CA VAL A 479 17.01 2.56 9.56
C VAL A 479 18.28 1.81 9.95
N ARG A 480 19.07 2.36 10.87
CA ARG A 480 20.28 1.72 11.38
C ARG A 480 19.97 0.39 12.09
N ARG A 481 18.96 0.38 12.96
CA ARG A 481 18.53 -0.85 13.64
C ARG A 481 17.97 -1.87 12.66
N TRP A 482 17.11 -1.43 11.73
CA TRP A 482 16.51 -2.29 10.73
C TRP A 482 17.58 -3.01 9.91
N THR A 483 18.62 -2.30 9.48
CA THR A 483 19.78 -2.88 8.77
C THR A 483 20.49 -3.96 9.59
N ILE A 484 20.72 -3.71 10.89
CA ILE A 484 21.33 -4.70 11.81
C ILE A 484 20.45 -5.94 11.93
N LEU A 485 19.15 -5.74 12.13
CA LEU A 485 18.19 -6.82 12.32
C LEU A 485 17.93 -7.60 11.03
N ARG A 486 17.99 -6.95 9.86
CA ARG A 486 17.72 -7.58 8.56
C ARG A 486 18.92 -8.41 8.07
N TYR A 487 20.13 -7.90 8.26
CA TYR A 487 21.35 -8.49 7.67
C TYR A 487 22.33 -9.08 8.68
N GLY A 488 22.06 -8.91 9.97
CA GLY A 488 22.97 -9.27 11.04
C GLY A 488 24.07 -8.23 11.25
N ARG A 489 24.48 -8.07 12.51
CA ARG A 489 25.43 -7.03 12.97
C ARG A 489 26.76 -7.02 12.20
N ALA A 490 27.25 -8.19 11.77
CA ALA A 490 28.54 -8.29 11.06
C ALA A 490 28.48 -7.61 9.69
N SER A 491 27.46 -7.89 8.88
CA SER A 491 27.32 -7.33 7.53
C SER A 491 26.69 -5.93 7.54
N ALA A 492 25.91 -5.59 8.57
CA ALA A 492 25.21 -4.30 8.67
C ALA A 492 26.14 -3.08 8.58
N THR A 493 27.39 -3.17 9.05
CA THR A 493 28.34 -2.04 8.94
C THR A 493 28.59 -1.64 7.48
N ARG A 494 28.64 -2.62 6.57
CA ARG A 494 28.79 -2.38 5.13
C ARG A 494 27.44 -2.06 4.49
N LEU A 495 26.43 -2.85 4.81
CA LEU A 495 25.11 -2.78 4.18
C LEU A 495 24.30 -1.54 4.60
N GLN A 496 24.69 -0.83 5.66
CA GLN A 496 24.10 0.46 6.01
C GLN A 496 24.11 1.42 4.83
N GLY A 497 25.21 1.49 4.08
CA GLY A 497 25.29 2.35 2.90
C GLY A 497 24.29 1.97 1.80
N ALA A 498 23.97 0.68 1.65
CA ALA A 498 22.95 0.23 0.70
C ALA A 498 21.55 0.66 1.16
N THR A 499 21.24 0.51 2.45
CA THR A 499 19.96 0.94 3.01
C THR A 499 19.82 2.46 2.98
N ASP A 500 20.87 3.22 3.28
CA ASP A 500 20.88 4.70 3.18
C ASP A 500 20.64 5.15 1.74
N LEU A 501 21.25 4.50 0.74
CA LEU A 501 20.99 4.78 -0.66
C LEU A 501 19.52 4.50 -1.04
N ALA A 502 18.90 3.44 -0.52
CA ALA A 502 17.48 3.17 -0.71
C ALA A 502 16.61 4.26 -0.04
N MET A 503 17.01 4.73 1.14
CA MET A 503 16.35 5.85 1.84
C MET A 503 16.43 7.16 1.04
N ASP A 504 17.58 7.45 0.45
CA ASP A 504 17.86 8.65 -0.35
C ASP A 504 17.24 8.62 -1.76
N THR A 505 16.68 7.49 -2.19
CA THR A 505 16.05 7.34 -3.50
C THR A 505 14.61 6.83 -3.38
N LEU A 506 14.44 5.54 -3.14
CA LEU A 506 13.17 4.82 -3.24
C LEU A 506 12.18 5.24 -2.14
N TYR A 507 12.70 5.64 -0.99
CA TYR A 507 11.95 6.03 0.21
C TYR A 507 12.05 7.52 0.57
N SER A 508 12.57 8.34 -0.34
CA SER A 508 12.75 9.79 -0.16
C SER A 508 11.63 10.64 -0.77
N HIS A 509 10.70 10.03 -1.49
CA HIS A 509 9.70 10.75 -2.25
C HIS A 509 8.41 9.94 -2.37
N TYR A 510 7.32 10.57 -1.95
CA TYR A 510 6.00 9.97 -2.01
C TYR A 510 5.20 10.60 -3.12
N ASN A 511 4.64 9.72 -3.95
CA ASN A 511 3.49 10.02 -4.76
C ASN A 511 2.76 8.70 -5.05
N MET A 512 1.50 8.57 -4.59
CA MET A 512 0.66 7.40 -4.85
C MET A 512 0.51 7.11 -6.34
N ASP A 513 0.55 8.16 -7.14
CA ASP A 513 0.40 8.10 -8.56
C ASP A 513 1.77 7.83 -9.20
N MET A 514 2.87 8.38 -8.66
CA MET A 514 4.21 8.29 -9.25
C MET A 514 5.12 7.25 -8.58
N THR A 515 4.91 5.97 -8.88
CA THR A 515 5.73 4.86 -8.35
C THR A 515 7.00 4.58 -9.16
N ASN A 516 8.01 3.96 -8.53
CA ASN A 516 9.30 3.57 -9.15
C ASN A 516 9.16 2.28 -10.00
N ARG A 517 8.07 2.14 -10.76
CA ARG A 517 7.70 0.93 -11.51
C ARG A 517 7.99 1.02 -13.02
N PRO A 518 8.21 -0.10 -13.71
CA PRO A 518 8.38 -0.11 -15.15
C PRO A 518 7.05 0.13 -15.89
N LEU A 519 7.11 0.83 -17.04
CA LEU A 519 5.94 1.18 -17.86
C LEU A 519 5.16 -0.06 -18.36
N TYR A 520 5.79 -1.24 -18.49
CA TYR A 520 5.09 -2.46 -18.96
C TYR A 520 4.03 -2.98 -17.99
N ARG A 521 4.03 -2.56 -16.72
CA ARG A 521 3.01 -2.95 -15.72
C ARG A 521 1.77 -2.05 -15.75
N ASP A 522 1.76 -1.02 -16.60
CA ASP A 522 0.66 -0.07 -16.77
C ASP A 522 0.28 0.06 -18.25
N TRP A 523 0.27 -1.07 -18.94
CA TRP A 523 0.14 -1.12 -20.39
C TRP A 523 -1.29 -0.84 -20.90
N ALA A 524 -2.28 -0.79 -20.01
CA ALA A 524 -3.66 -0.48 -20.34
C ALA A 524 -3.84 0.99 -20.78
N GLY A 525 -4.35 1.21 -22.00
CA GLY A 525 -4.59 2.52 -22.63
C GLY A 525 -5.69 3.41 -22.03
N GLY A 526 -5.90 3.34 -20.71
CA GLY A 526 -6.69 4.31 -19.95
C GLY A 526 -5.77 5.18 -19.10
N TYR A 527 -6.16 6.43 -18.84
CA TYR A 527 -5.45 7.27 -17.89
C TYR A 527 -5.31 6.56 -16.54
N LEU A 528 -4.07 6.33 -16.13
CA LEU A 528 -3.70 5.92 -14.78
C LEU A 528 -2.73 6.98 -14.23
N PRO A 529 -3.01 7.55 -13.06
CA PRO A 529 -2.14 8.55 -12.47
C PRO A 529 -0.69 8.07 -12.32
N GLY A 530 0.25 8.92 -12.78
CA GLY A 530 1.62 9.08 -12.29
C GLY A 530 2.80 8.27 -12.87
N LEU A 531 2.65 7.64 -14.03
CA LEU A 531 3.79 7.49 -14.95
C LEU A 531 3.95 8.74 -15.82
N THR A 532 4.29 9.85 -15.15
CA THR A 532 4.62 11.11 -15.82
C THR A 532 6.08 11.09 -16.29
N PRO A 533 6.45 11.92 -17.27
CA PRO A 533 7.86 12.10 -17.62
C PRO A 533 8.73 12.46 -16.41
N THR A 534 8.19 13.22 -15.46
CA THR A 534 8.84 13.54 -14.19
C THR A 534 9.13 12.30 -13.34
N SER A 535 8.18 11.35 -13.23
CA SER A 535 8.38 10.15 -12.42
C SER A 535 9.40 9.21 -13.04
N VAL A 536 9.34 9.06 -14.37
CA VAL A 536 10.31 8.27 -15.14
C VAL A 536 11.69 8.88 -15.01
N LYS A 537 11.86 10.18 -15.30
CA LYS A 537 13.15 10.88 -15.17
C LYS A 537 13.69 10.85 -13.74
N ARG A 538 12.85 10.98 -12.71
CA ARG A 538 13.27 10.83 -11.31
C ARG A 538 13.86 9.45 -11.06
N THR A 539 13.16 8.40 -11.49
CA THR A 539 13.64 7.01 -11.34
C THR A 539 14.92 6.76 -12.14
N LEU A 540 15.06 7.34 -13.34
CA LEU A 540 16.31 7.34 -14.10
C LEU A 540 17.44 8.06 -13.35
N GLY A 541 17.14 9.17 -12.69
CA GLY A 541 18.06 9.91 -11.84
C GLY A 541 18.58 9.10 -10.65
N TYR A 542 17.85 8.06 -10.24
CA TYR A 542 18.29 7.14 -9.18
C TYR A 542 19.26 6.07 -9.68
N LEU A 543 19.38 5.81 -11.00
CA LEU A 543 20.20 4.73 -11.56
C LEU A 543 21.64 4.69 -11.01
N PRO A 544 22.39 5.81 -10.87
CA PRO A 544 23.74 5.77 -10.29
C PRO A 544 23.77 5.25 -8.85
N ARG A 545 22.83 5.72 -8.01
CA ARG A 545 22.71 5.31 -6.60
C ARG A 545 22.20 3.88 -6.47
N LEU A 546 21.22 3.49 -7.29
CA LEU A 546 20.73 2.11 -7.35
C LEU A 546 21.82 1.14 -7.81
N ARG A 547 22.65 1.53 -8.78
CA ARG A 547 23.82 0.73 -9.18
C ARG A 547 24.80 0.58 -8.02
N GLN A 548 25.13 1.67 -7.32
CA GLN A 548 26.02 1.62 -6.15
C GLN A 548 25.47 0.74 -5.03
N LEU A 549 24.15 0.81 -4.79
CA LEU A 549 23.45 -0.08 -3.87
C LEU A 549 23.67 -1.54 -4.28
N LEU A 550 23.37 -1.90 -5.53
CA LEU A 550 23.55 -3.26 -6.04
C LEU A 550 25.01 -3.74 -5.98
N GLN A 551 25.98 -2.86 -6.25
CA GLN A 551 27.40 -3.15 -6.07
C GLN A 551 27.74 -3.45 -4.62
N THR A 552 27.19 -2.67 -3.68
CA THR A 552 27.36 -2.91 -2.24
C THR A 552 26.77 -4.26 -1.85
N LEU A 553 25.61 -4.62 -2.40
CA LEU A 553 25.01 -5.92 -2.12
C LEU A 553 25.85 -7.10 -2.66
N LEU A 554 26.48 -6.92 -3.83
CA LEU A 554 27.36 -7.93 -4.44
C LEU A 554 28.57 -8.30 -3.56
N GLU A 555 28.96 -7.43 -2.63
CA GLU A 555 30.09 -7.66 -1.73
C GLU A 555 29.79 -8.63 -0.57
N GLU A 556 28.56 -9.12 -0.43
CA GLU A 556 28.15 -10.10 0.60
C GLU A 556 27.61 -11.41 -0.04
N PRO A 557 28.45 -12.16 -0.80
CA PRO A 557 28.00 -13.37 -1.50
C PRO A 557 27.56 -14.50 -0.55
N GLU A 558 28.14 -14.58 0.65
CA GLU A 558 27.72 -15.58 1.65
C GLU A 558 26.27 -15.37 2.12
N LEU A 559 25.83 -14.10 2.25
CA LEU A 559 24.44 -13.79 2.54
C LEU A 559 23.53 -14.14 1.37
N MET A 560 23.96 -13.96 0.12
CA MET A 560 23.18 -14.37 -1.06
C MET A 560 22.99 -15.88 -1.17
N GLU A 561 23.87 -16.67 -0.56
CA GLU A 561 23.75 -18.12 -0.51
C GLU A 561 22.86 -18.59 0.65
N ARG A 562 22.99 -17.97 1.82
CA ARG A 562 22.41 -18.48 3.07
C ARG A 562 21.15 -17.78 3.54
N SER A 563 20.93 -16.52 3.16
CA SER A 563 19.80 -15.71 3.64
C SER A 563 18.75 -15.56 2.54
N HIS A 564 17.60 -16.17 2.75
CA HIS A 564 16.41 -16.00 1.89
C HIS A 564 16.00 -14.53 1.80
N GLN A 565 15.99 -13.82 2.94
CA GLN A 565 15.65 -12.41 3.06
C GLN A 565 16.62 -11.50 2.30
N TYR A 566 17.93 -11.78 2.37
CA TYR A 566 18.91 -11.02 1.62
C TYR A 566 18.78 -11.22 0.11
N ARG A 567 18.50 -12.47 -0.32
CA ARG A 567 18.23 -12.77 -1.73
C ARG A 567 17.00 -12.01 -2.22
N PHE A 568 15.94 -11.96 -1.43
CA PHE A 568 14.75 -11.17 -1.73
C PHE A 568 15.11 -9.70 -1.97
N ASP A 569 15.82 -9.07 -1.04
CA ASP A 569 16.19 -7.64 -1.14
C ASP A 569 17.05 -7.37 -2.38
N VAL A 570 18.01 -8.26 -2.71
CA VAL A 570 18.82 -8.17 -3.93
C VAL A 570 17.95 -8.22 -5.19
N ILE A 571 16.98 -9.12 -5.24
CA ILE A 571 16.05 -9.22 -6.37
C ILE A 571 15.15 -7.99 -6.45
N ASP A 572 14.63 -7.52 -5.32
CA ASP A 572 13.68 -6.42 -5.25
C ASP A 572 14.33 -5.09 -5.66
N TYR A 573 15.56 -4.81 -5.22
CA TYR A 573 16.31 -3.65 -5.71
C TYR A 573 16.74 -3.80 -7.18
N GLY A 574 17.14 -5.01 -7.58
CA GLY A 574 17.59 -5.26 -8.94
C GLY A 574 16.49 -5.13 -9.99
N ARG A 575 15.26 -5.58 -9.69
CA ARG A 575 14.12 -5.39 -10.61
C ARG A 575 13.71 -3.93 -10.75
N VAL A 576 13.86 -3.10 -9.71
CA VAL A 576 13.63 -1.64 -9.82
C VAL A 576 14.68 -1.00 -10.73
N TYR A 577 15.96 -1.36 -10.57
CA TYR A 577 17.04 -0.89 -11.44
C TYR A 577 16.80 -1.28 -12.91
N LEU A 578 16.46 -2.54 -13.17
CA LEU A 578 16.16 -3.04 -14.52
C LEU A 578 14.89 -2.37 -15.10
N GLY A 579 13.85 -2.16 -14.28
CA GLY A 579 12.64 -1.48 -14.70
C GLY A 579 12.87 -0.02 -15.11
N ALA A 580 13.77 0.68 -14.42
CA ALA A 580 14.20 2.02 -14.81
C ALA A 580 14.95 2.00 -16.15
N LEU A 581 15.80 1.00 -16.39
CA LEU A 581 16.49 0.83 -17.68
C LEU A 581 15.53 0.46 -18.81
N PHE A 582 14.53 -0.37 -18.56
CA PHE A 582 13.44 -0.62 -19.51
C PHE A 582 12.78 0.69 -19.94
N ASN A 583 12.43 1.56 -18.98
CA ASN A 583 11.84 2.86 -19.29
C ASN A 583 12.77 3.74 -20.14
N ASP A 584 14.09 3.76 -19.87
CA ASP A 584 15.08 4.44 -20.73
C ASP A 584 15.10 3.87 -22.15
N ARG A 585 15.21 2.54 -22.30
CA ARG A 585 15.32 1.90 -23.61
C ARG A 585 14.07 2.11 -24.46
N LEU A 586 12.89 2.00 -23.84
CA LEU A 586 11.61 2.26 -24.50
C LEU A 586 11.51 3.74 -24.94
N ALA A 587 11.89 4.68 -24.08
CA ALA A 587 11.91 6.10 -24.41
C ALA A 587 12.84 6.41 -25.59
N ARG A 588 14.00 5.74 -25.68
CA ARG A 588 14.92 5.89 -26.81
C ARG A 588 14.41 5.25 -28.09
N ALA A 589 13.80 4.06 -28.01
CA ALA A 589 13.14 3.43 -29.16
C ALA A 589 12.08 4.39 -29.73
N ARG A 590 11.22 4.93 -28.87
CA ARG A 590 10.24 5.96 -29.21
C ARG A 590 10.83 7.20 -29.87
N LYS A 591 11.93 7.75 -29.34
CA LYS A 591 12.61 8.89 -29.97
C LYS A 591 13.16 8.55 -31.35
N ALA A 592 13.79 7.40 -31.50
CA ALA A 592 14.35 6.96 -32.77
C ALA A 592 13.25 6.70 -33.82
N PHE A 593 12.13 6.12 -33.38
CA PHE A 593 10.90 6.01 -34.16
C PHE A 593 10.44 7.37 -34.68
N ARG A 594 10.25 8.35 -33.78
CA ARG A 594 9.83 9.72 -34.17
C ARG A 594 10.84 10.44 -35.06
N ALA A 595 12.12 10.17 -34.88
CA ALA A 595 13.17 10.73 -35.73
C ALA A 595 13.24 10.05 -37.12
N GLY A 596 12.49 8.97 -37.36
CA GLY A 596 12.55 8.21 -38.62
C GLY A 596 13.86 7.43 -38.79
N VAL A 597 14.61 7.19 -37.71
CA VAL A 597 15.95 6.59 -37.76
C VAL A 597 15.85 5.09 -37.49
N SER A 598 15.46 4.32 -38.51
CA SER A 598 15.20 2.87 -38.41
C SER A 598 16.34 2.06 -37.75
N PRO A 599 17.64 2.22 -38.12
CA PRO A 599 18.70 1.44 -37.47
C PRO A 599 18.85 1.72 -35.96
N THR A 600 18.66 2.98 -35.54
CA THR A 600 18.70 3.36 -34.12
C THR A 600 17.47 2.83 -33.38
N TYR A 601 16.31 2.86 -34.03
CA TYR A 601 15.09 2.27 -33.50
C TYR A 601 15.25 0.76 -33.23
N GLU A 602 15.73 -0.01 -34.22
CA GLU A 602 15.91 -1.46 -34.06
C GLU A 602 16.89 -1.81 -32.94
N SER A 603 17.98 -1.04 -32.82
CA SER A 603 18.94 -1.22 -31.73
C SER A 603 18.31 -1.01 -30.35
N HIS A 604 17.44 -0.01 -30.20
CA HIS A 604 16.76 0.24 -28.93
C HIS A 604 15.62 -0.73 -28.67
N ALA A 605 14.88 -1.15 -29.70
CA ALA A 605 13.86 -2.18 -29.60
C ALA A 605 14.45 -3.52 -29.12
N ALA A 606 15.59 -3.94 -29.68
CA ALA A 606 16.32 -5.13 -29.21
C ALA A 606 16.82 -4.98 -27.75
N ALA A 607 17.21 -3.78 -27.33
CA ALA A 607 17.60 -3.53 -25.94
C ALA A 607 16.41 -3.56 -24.97
N VAL A 608 15.20 -3.20 -25.43
CA VAL A 608 13.94 -3.37 -24.66
C VAL A 608 13.63 -4.86 -24.45
N GLU A 609 13.74 -5.66 -25.50
CA GLU A 609 13.60 -7.11 -25.45
C GLU A 609 14.59 -7.75 -24.46
N GLU A 610 15.88 -7.41 -24.61
CA GLU A 610 16.95 -7.94 -23.78
C GLU A 610 16.71 -7.68 -22.28
N VAL A 611 16.32 -6.45 -21.91
CA VAL A 611 16.09 -6.11 -20.51
C VAL A 611 14.85 -6.83 -19.95
N MET A 612 13.78 -7.02 -20.73
CA MET A 612 12.59 -7.73 -20.25
C MET A 612 12.86 -9.22 -20.00
N HIS A 613 13.51 -9.91 -20.94
CA HIS A 613 13.90 -11.31 -20.71
C HIS A 613 14.89 -11.44 -19.54
N PHE A 614 15.78 -10.44 -19.36
CA PHE A 614 16.66 -10.44 -18.21
C PHE A 614 15.91 -10.18 -16.90
N ILE A 615 14.90 -9.30 -16.87
CA ILE A 615 14.02 -9.12 -15.70
C ILE A 615 13.38 -10.45 -15.33
N ALA A 616 12.75 -11.15 -16.29
CA ALA A 616 12.11 -12.45 -16.05
C ALA A 616 13.11 -13.46 -15.47
N ARG A 617 14.30 -13.58 -16.07
CA ARG A 617 15.35 -14.47 -15.58
C ARG A 617 15.87 -14.05 -14.20
N PHE A 618 16.06 -12.76 -13.95
CA PHE A 618 16.58 -12.24 -12.70
C PHE A 618 15.60 -12.48 -11.56
N THR A 619 14.34 -12.08 -11.73
CA THR A 619 13.31 -12.29 -10.71
C THR A 619 13.04 -13.77 -10.47
N SER A 620 13.16 -14.62 -11.50
CA SER A 620 13.04 -16.07 -11.36
C SER A 620 14.04 -16.72 -10.38
N ALA A 621 15.10 -16.03 -9.93
CA ALA A 621 16.06 -16.56 -8.97
C ALA A 621 15.53 -16.63 -7.52
N HIS A 622 14.31 -16.15 -7.27
CA HIS A 622 13.67 -16.17 -5.95
C HIS A 622 12.20 -16.59 -6.05
N ASP A 623 11.75 -17.44 -5.12
CA ASP A 623 10.43 -18.08 -5.17
C ASP A 623 9.27 -17.08 -5.07
N GLU A 624 9.41 -16.03 -4.26
CA GLU A 624 8.43 -14.93 -4.14
C GLU A 624 8.17 -14.14 -5.45
N PHE A 625 8.95 -14.38 -6.51
CA PHE A 625 8.76 -13.80 -7.83
C PHE A 625 8.45 -14.86 -8.92
N ARG A 626 7.86 -15.99 -8.52
CA ARG A 626 7.38 -17.05 -9.43
C ARG A 626 5.89 -17.24 -9.24
N LEU A 627 5.10 -17.10 -10.30
CA LEU A 627 3.65 -17.35 -10.25
C LEU A 627 3.37 -18.83 -9.90
N GLN A 628 4.24 -19.75 -10.33
CA GLN A 628 4.17 -21.17 -9.99
C GLN A 628 4.07 -21.43 -8.49
N VAL A 629 4.69 -20.62 -7.63
CA VAL A 629 4.64 -20.81 -6.17
C VAL A 629 3.21 -20.62 -5.64
N HIS A 630 2.45 -19.67 -6.20
CA HIS A 630 1.04 -19.51 -5.87
C HIS A 630 0.20 -20.68 -6.39
N ASP A 631 0.55 -21.23 -7.56
CA ASP A 631 -0.15 -22.36 -8.15
C ASP A 631 0.11 -23.68 -7.42
N ASP A 632 1.32 -23.91 -6.94
CA ASP A 632 1.66 -25.06 -6.12
C ASP A 632 0.92 -25.00 -4.78
N ARG A 633 0.83 -23.81 -4.17
CA ARG A 633 -0.01 -23.57 -2.98
C ARG A 633 -1.49 -23.78 -3.29
N ALA A 634 -1.98 -23.38 -4.45
CA ALA A 634 -3.37 -23.54 -4.84
C ALA A 634 -3.75 -25.01 -5.11
N ALA A 635 -2.83 -25.79 -5.69
CA ALA A 635 -3.04 -27.18 -6.09
C ALA A 635 -3.17 -28.16 -4.91
N ARG A 636 -2.61 -27.83 -3.73
CA ARG A 636 -2.77 -28.64 -2.50
C ARG A 636 -4.12 -28.44 -1.81
N CYS A 637 -4.87 -27.40 -2.14
CA CYS A 637 -6.12 -27.10 -1.49
C CYS A 637 -7.32 -27.80 -2.18
N PRO A 638 -8.42 -28.06 -1.45
CA PRO A 638 -9.68 -28.41 -2.08
C PRO A 638 -10.07 -27.36 -3.14
N GLN A 639 -10.93 -27.75 -4.09
CA GLN A 639 -11.41 -26.78 -5.08
C GLN A 639 -12.18 -25.65 -4.39
N ILE A 640 -11.68 -24.41 -4.52
CA ILE A 640 -12.39 -23.22 -4.04
C ILE A 640 -13.70 -23.02 -4.82
N LEU A 641 -13.68 -23.41 -6.10
CA LEU A 641 -14.82 -23.48 -6.99
C LEU A 641 -15.04 -24.93 -7.44
N PRO A 642 -16.12 -25.60 -7.03
CA PRO A 642 -16.39 -26.98 -7.41
C PRO A 642 -16.33 -27.19 -8.93
N GLY A 643 -15.51 -28.14 -9.37
CA GLY A 643 -15.31 -28.46 -10.79
C GLY A 643 -14.21 -27.65 -11.50
N HIS A 644 -13.55 -26.70 -10.83
CA HIS A 644 -12.51 -25.85 -11.43
C HIS A 644 -11.12 -26.09 -10.83
N ASP A 645 -10.08 -25.87 -11.63
CA ASP A 645 -8.68 -25.88 -11.17
C ASP A 645 -8.34 -24.56 -10.45
N ASN A 646 -7.91 -24.65 -9.20
CA ASN A 646 -7.55 -23.49 -8.39
C ASN A 646 -6.45 -22.63 -9.02
N ARG A 647 -5.47 -23.25 -9.70
CA ARG A 647 -4.32 -22.57 -10.33
C ARG A 647 -4.75 -21.50 -11.33
N ARG A 648 -5.85 -21.76 -12.05
CA ARG A 648 -6.40 -20.81 -13.03
C ARG A 648 -6.76 -19.46 -12.40
N SER A 649 -7.15 -19.46 -11.12
CA SER A 649 -7.56 -18.26 -10.39
C SER A 649 -6.40 -17.29 -10.19
N ASN A 650 -5.17 -17.78 -10.03
CA ASN A 650 -4.00 -16.93 -9.83
C ASN A 650 -3.65 -16.17 -11.11
N TRP A 651 -3.62 -16.85 -12.26
CA TRP A 651 -3.41 -16.19 -13.57
C TRP A 651 -4.43 -15.07 -13.79
N VAL A 652 -5.72 -15.37 -13.61
CA VAL A 652 -6.79 -14.36 -13.76
C VAL A 652 -6.63 -13.22 -12.75
N THR A 653 -6.26 -13.50 -11.50
CA THR A 653 -6.06 -12.47 -10.48
C THR A 653 -4.94 -11.51 -10.90
N PHE A 654 -3.75 -12.01 -11.25
CA PHE A 654 -2.59 -11.14 -11.53
C PHE A 654 -2.60 -10.46 -12.92
N THR A 655 -3.55 -10.80 -13.79
CA THR A 655 -3.75 -10.13 -15.09
C THR A 655 -5.02 -9.28 -15.14
N ALA A 656 -6.15 -9.84 -14.72
CA ALA A 656 -7.48 -9.23 -14.85
C ALA A 656 -8.10 -8.79 -13.51
N THR A 657 -7.49 -9.21 -12.39
CA THR A 657 -7.90 -8.94 -11.00
C THR A 657 -9.30 -9.43 -10.63
N GLN A 658 -10.37 -8.96 -11.27
CA GLN A 658 -11.75 -9.38 -10.98
C GLN A 658 -12.04 -10.79 -11.51
N SER A 659 -12.28 -10.93 -12.81
CA SER A 659 -12.68 -12.16 -13.47
C SER A 659 -12.19 -12.16 -14.92
N ALA A 660 -12.30 -13.31 -15.60
CA ALA A 660 -11.96 -13.39 -17.02
C ALA A 660 -12.94 -12.61 -17.92
N THR A 661 -14.15 -12.34 -17.44
CA THR A 661 -15.25 -11.68 -18.16
C THR A 661 -15.33 -10.18 -17.85
N ALA A 662 -15.14 -9.77 -16.61
CA ALA A 662 -15.01 -8.39 -16.16
C ALA A 662 -13.53 -7.94 -16.08
N TRP A 663 -12.76 -8.26 -17.11
CA TRP A 663 -11.29 -8.10 -17.12
C TRP A 663 -10.81 -6.68 -17.39
N ARG A 664 -11.58 -5.89 -18.16
CA ARG A 664 -11.15 -4.59 -18.70
C ARG A 664 -11.11 -3.46 -17.66
N PRO A 665 -12.08 -3.31 -16.74
CA PRO A 665 -12.14 -2.14 -15.85
C PRO A 665 -10.93 -1.99 -14.91
N ILE A 666 -10.33 -3.10 -14.50
CA ILE A 666 -9.14 -3.11 -13.63
C ILE A 666 -8.03 -4.04 -14.16
N LEU A 667 -7.88 -4.05 -15.49
CA LEU A 667 -6.77 -4.69 -16.18
C LEU A 667 -5.44 -4.24 -15.56
N ASP A 668 -4.55 -5.19 -15.27
CA ASP A 668 -3.22 -4.95 -14.69
C ASP A 668 -3.21 -4.30 -13.30
N TYR A 669 -4.36 -4.21 -12.61
CA TYR A 669 -4.44 -3.56 -11.29
C TYR A 669 -3.55 -4.23 -10.23
N THR A 670 -3.30 -5.54 -10.34
CA THR A 670 -2.41 -6.32 -9.46
C THR A 670 -1.15 -6.83 -10.17
N ALA A 671 -0.79 -6.24 -11.32
CA ALA A 671 0.37 -6.63 -12.11
C ALA A 671 1.62 -6.78 -11.23
N GLU A 672 2.43 -7.83 -11.46
CA GLU A 672 3.67 -8.16 -10.72
C GLU A 672 4.80 -8.68 -11.64
N ASP A 673 6.06 -8.49 -11.24
CA ASP A 673 7.26 -8.98 -11.93
C ASP A 673 7.50 -10.49 -11.70
N TYR A 674 6.43 -11.29 -11.71
CA TYR A 674 6.56 -12.74 -11.79
C TYR A 674 7.19 -13.10 -13.14
N ALA A 675 8.22 -13.94 -13.13
CA ALA A 675 8.99 -14.28 -14.33
C ALA A 675 8.08 -14.73 -15.49
N GLU A 676 7.05 -15.52 -15.18
CA GLU A 676 6.10 -16.02 -16.16
C GLU A 676 5.18 -14.93 -16.72
N LEU A 677 4.80 -13.93 -15.91
CA LEU A 677 4.00 -12.80 -16.38
C LEU A 677 4.85 -11.87 -17.25
N VAL A 678 6.11 -11.62 -16.87
CA VAL A 678 7.03 -10.80 -17.68
C VAL A 678 7.23 -11.45 -19.05
N GLU A 679 7.49 -12.75 -19.10
CA GLU A 679 7.78 -13.49 -20.34
C GLU A 679 6.54 -13.71 -21.21
N HIS A 680 5.42 -14.13 -20.62
CA HIS A 680 4.28 -14.66 -21.38
C HIS A 680 3.07 -13.75 -21.43
N TYR A 681 3.07 -12.66 -20.67
CA TYR A 681 1.95 -11.71 -20.62
C TYR A 681 2.37 -10.28 -21.00
N PHE A 682 3.36 -9.72 -20.32
CA PHE A 682 3.82 -8.35 -20.59
C PHE A 682 4.67 -8.27 -21.86
N TRP A 683 5.64 -9.16 -22.04
CA TRP A 683 6.50 -9.12 -23.23
C TRP A 683 5.73 -9.18 -24.56
N PRO A 684 4.77 -10.09 -24.80
CA PRO A 684 4.02 -10.10 -26.06
C PRO A 684 3.28 -8.79 -26.36
N ARG A 685 2.82 -8.08 -25.32
CA ARG A 685 2.14 -6.78 -25.45
C ARG A 685 3.12 -5.66 -25.76
N VAL A 686 4.30 -5.68 -25.14
CA VAL A 686 5.41 -4.77 -25.46
C VAL A 686 5.92 -5.01 -26.88
N GLU A 687 6.08 -6.28 -27.27
CA GLU A 687 6.51 -6.67 -28.59
C GLU A 687 5.55 -6.16 -29.67
N LEU A 688 4.24 -6.30 -29.47
CA LEU A 688 3.23 -5.77 -30.38
C LEU A 688 3.40 -4.26 -30.60
N TYR A 689 3.58 -3.49 -29.53
CA TYR A 689 3.80 -2.04 -29.59
C TYR A 689 5.07 -1.67 -30.36
N LEU A 690 6.17 -2.39 -30.11
CA LEU A 690 7.40 -2.23 -30.90
C LEU A 690 7.14 -2.57 -32.37
N GLN A 691 6.50 -3.70 -32.67
CA GLN A 691 6.19 -4.11 -34.04
C GLN A 691 5.33 -3.06 -34.78
N GLN A 692 4.40 -2.38 -34.10
CA GLN A 692 3.61 -1.30 -34.71
C GLN A 692 4.48 -0.09 -35.09
N MET A 693 5.38 0.35 -34.21
CA MET A 693 6.37 1.38 -34.55
C MET A 693 7.24 0.97 -35.74
N ARG A 694 7.70 -0.29 -35.77
CA ARG A 694 8.49 -0.84 -36.88
C ARG A 694 7.74 -0.76 -38.21
N GLN A 695 6.48 -1.22 -38.23
CA GLN A 695 5.65 -1.18 -39.43
C GLN A 695 5.39 0.24 -39.93
N LEU A 696 5.17 1.20 -39.02
CA LEU A 696 5.00 2.60 -39.37
C LEU A 696 6.29 3.19 -39.98
N LEU A 697 7.46 2.91 -39.40
CA LEU A 697 8.76 3.31 -39.96
C LEU A 697 8.99 2.75 -41.37
N GLU A 698 8.72 1.47 -41.57
CA GLU A 698 8.86 0.81 -42.88
C GLU A 698 7.97 1.46 -43.95
N ARG A 699 6.79 1.95 -43.56
CA ARG A 699 5.85 2.66 -44.43
C ARG A 699 6.15 4.16 -44.58
N GLY A 700 7.13 4.69 -43.85
CA GLY A 700 7.39 6.13 -43.75
C GLY A 700 6.21 6.91 -43.16
N GLN A 701 5.40 6.24 -42.34
CA GLN A 701 4.25 6.80 -41.65
C GLN A 701 4.67 7.27 -40.26
N ASP A 702 4.10 8.38 -39.82
CA ASP A 702 4.14 8.82 -38.43
C ASP A 702 2.79 8.48 -37.79
N ILE A 703 2.72 8.50 -36.46
CA ILE A 703 1.41 8.40 -35.81
C ILE A 703 0.58 9.65 -36.11
N SER A 704 -0.70 9.46 -36.38
CA SER A 704 -1.64 10.55 -36.57
C SER A 704 -1.90 11.27 -35.26
N GLY A 705 -1.89 10.54 -34.14
CA GLY A 705 -2.24 11.01 -32.81
C GLY A 705 -3.74 11.12 -32.58
N ASP A 706 -4.60 10.80 -33.56
CA ASP A 706 -6.06 10.88 -33.43
C ASP A 706 -6.57 9.88 -32.38
N MET A 707 -7.11 10.40 -31.28
CA MET A 707 -7.64 9.62 -30.15
C MET A 707 -9.08 9.16 -30.35
N GLY A 708 -9.75 9.57 -31.44
CA GLY A 708 -11.15 9.21 -31.72
C GLY A 708 -12.18 9.74 -30.71
N ARG A 709 -11.80 10.68 -29.83
CA ARG A 709 -12.64 11.31 -28.79
C ARG A 709 -12.17 12.72 -28.43
N ASP A 710 -13.04 13.50 -27.78
CA ASP A 710 -12.73 14.84 -27.26
C ASP A 710 -11.62 14.79 -26.18
N PHE A 711 -10.73 15.79 -26.21
CA PHE A 711 -9.52 15.88 -25.39
C PHE A 711 -9.81 16.12 -23.90
N VAL A 712 -9.13 15.40 -23.02
CA VAL A 712 -9.06 15.68 -21.57
C VAL A 712 -7.57 15.77 -21.20
N ILE A 713 -7.16 16.73 -20.36
CA ILE A 713 -5.74 16.97 -20.01
C ILE A 713 -5.02 15.75 -19.42
N SER A 714 -5.77 14.80 -18.86
CA SER A 714 -5.28 13.49 -18.40
C SER A 714 -4.96 12.52 -19.54
N ASP A 715 -5.46 12.78 -20.74
CA ASP A 715 -5.31 11.96 -21.94
C ASP A 715 -4.27 12.58 -22.88
N TRP A 716 -3.04 12.08 -22.83
CA TRP A 716 -1.97 12.59 -23.70
C TRP A 716 -1.93 11.87 -25.05
N ALA A 717 -2.44 12.56 -26.08
CA ALA A 717 -1.79 12.84 -27.37
C ALA A 717 -2.74 13.71 -28.24
N SER A 718 -2.22 14.39 -29.28
CA SER A 718 -2.79 14.49 -30.67
C SER A 718 -2.46 15.82 -31.41
N PRO A 719 -2.69 16.02 -32.73
CA PRO A 719 -2.34 15.29 -33.97
C PRO A 719 -1.92 16.30 -35.08
N LYS A 720 -0.66 16.41 -35.55
CA LYS A 720 -0.28 17.53 -36.46
C LYS A 720 -0.80 18.91 -35.96
N GLY A 721 -0.41 19.28 -34.75
CA GLY A 721 -0.78 20.52 -34.09
C GLY A 721 -0.03 20.66 -32.76
N ALA A 722 0.04 21.88 -32.22
CA ALA A 722 1.07 22.38 -31.30
C ALA A 722 1.10 21.85 -29.84
N LEU A 723 0.75 20.58 -29.56
CA LEU A 723 0.85 20.01 -28.21
C LEU A 723 1.92 18.89 -28.08
N PRO A 724 2.53 18.74 -26.89
CA PRO A 724 3.80 18.03 -26.74
C PRO A 724 3.69 16.53 -26.45
N TRP A 725 4.37 15.72 -27.27
CA TRP A 725 4.61 14.29 -27.07
C TRP A 725 5.83 14.07 -26.17
N SER A 726 5.76 13.14 -25.21
CA SER A 726 6.90 12.77 -24.37
C SER A 726 7.31 11.31 -24.57
N PRO A 727 8.58 11.02 -24.90
CA PRO A 727 9.08 9.65 -24.97
C PRO A 727 9.08 8.94 -23.61
N TYR A 728 9.03 9.70 -22.52
CA TYR A 728 9.04 9.23 -21.13
C TYR A 728 7.64 9.08 -20.52
N GLY A 729 6.58 9.38 -21.27
CA GLY A 729 5.19 9.33 -20.80
C GLY A 729 4.47 8.00 -21.05
N ILE A 730 3.18 7.97 -20.72
CA ILE A 730 2.30 6.81 -20.86
C ILE A 730 2.11 6.44 -22.36
N PRO A 731 2.15 5.14 -22.74
CA PRO A 731 1.81 4.62 -24.08
C PRO A 731 0.33 4.83 -24.42
N CYS A 732 -0.12 6.06 -24.68
CA CYS A 732 -1.50 6.33 -25.07
C CYS A 732 -1.68 6.51 -26.58
N GLU A 733 -0.73 6.10 -27.41
CA GLU A 733 -0.85 6.24 -28.86
C GLU A 733 -1.74 5.12 -29.46
N PRO A 734 -2.96 5.41 -29.94
CA PRO A 734 -3.90 4.38 -30.38
C PRO A 734 -3.33 3.53 -31.52
N GLU A 735 -2.51 4.11 -32.39
CA GLU A 735 -1.87 3.41 -33.51
C GLU A 735 -0.69 2.53 -33.10
N LEU A 736 -0.21 2.65 -31.87
CA LEU A 736 0.84 1.79 -31.29
C LEU A 736 0.28 0.79 -30.28
N CYS A 737 -0.91 1.05 -29.74
CA CYS A 737 -1.63 0.18 -28.82
C CYS A 737 -2.79 -0.58 -29.49
N ASP A 738 -2.93 -0.48 -30.82
CA ASP A 738 -4.01 -1.15 -31.55
C ASP A 738 -3.92 -2.67 -31.36
N GLY A 739 -5.05 -3.33 -31.09
CA GLY A 739 -5.07 -4.76 -30.79
C GLY A 739 -4.44 -5.20 -29.46
N ASP A 740 -3.85 -4.32 -28.64
CA ASP A 740 -3.30 -4.69 -27.31
C ASP A 740 -4.38 -5.26 -26.40
N LEU A 741 -5.55 -4.63 -26.36
CA LEU A 741 -6.68 -5.09 -25.54
C LEU A 741 -7.17 -6.47 -25.98
N ASP A 742 -7.21 -6.75 -27.28
CA ASP A 742 -7.59 -8.05 -27.82
C ASP A 742 -6.53 -9.11 -27.49
N LEU A 743 -5.25 -8.76 -27.61
CA LEU A 743 -4.14 -9.62 -27.22
C LEU A 743 -4.18 -9.92 -25.72
N ALA A 744 -4.28 -8.90 -24.86
CA ALA A 744 -4.39 -9.03 -23.42
C ALA A 744 -5.56 -9.95 -23.03
N HIS A 745 -6.75 -9.70 -23.60
CA HIS A 745 -7.91 -10.56 -23.37
C HIS A 745 -7.66 -12.00 -23.81
N SER A 746 -7.05 -12.22 -24.98
CA SER A 746 -6.72 -13.57 -25.46
C SER A 746 -5.77 -14.33 -24.53
N LEU A 747 -4.78 -13.64 -23.96
CA LEU A 747 -3.83 -14.18 -22.99
C LEU A 747 -4.51 -14.43 -21.62
N ILE A 748 -5.43 -13.55 -21.23
CA ILE A 748 -6.23 -13.71 -20.00
C ILE A 748 -7.10 -14.97 -20.10
N VAL A 749 -7.87 -15.14 -21.19
CA VAL A 749 -8.83 -16.24 -21.34
C VAL A 749 -8.18 -17.56 -21.80
N GLY A 750 -6.98 -17.49 -22.36
CA GLY A 750 -6.19 -18.63 -22.81
C GLY A 750 -5.70 -19.55 -21.69
N GLU A 751 -4.81 -20.47 -22.06
CA GLU A 751 -4.13 -21.36 -21.11
C GLU A 751 -3.21 -20.56 -20.18
N SER A 752 -3.25 -20.85 -18.87
CA SER A 752 -2.29 -20.29 -17.91
C SER A 752 -0.86 -20.68 -18.30
N LYS A 753 0.04 -19.69 -18.31
CA LYS A 753 1.48 -19.90 -18.56
C LYS A 753 2.33 -19.96 -17.30
N SER A 754 1.69 -19.96 -16.14
CA SER A 754 2.34 -20.23 -14.85
C SER A 754 3.11 -21.55 -14.87
N GLY A 755 4.31 -21.56 -14.30
CA GLY A 755 5.20 -22.73 -14.33
C GLY A 755 5.81 -23.08 -15.69
N GLN A 756 5.46 -22.35 -16.77
CA GLN A 756 6.04 -22.54 -18.11
C GLN A 756 7.24 -21.61 -18.30
N PHE A 757 8.21 -21.61 -17.38
CA PHE A 757 9.43 -20.80 -17.46
C PHE A 757 10.63 -21.57 -16.92
N ASP A 758 11.78 -21.41 -17.57
CA ASP A 758 13.03 -22.02 -17.11
C ASP A 758 13.63 -21.19 -15.96
N PHE A 759 13.13 -21.41 -14.75
CA PHE A 759 13.55 -20.64 -13.56
C PHE A 759 15.05 -20.77 -13.29
N HIS A 760 15.70 -19.65 -12.98
CA HIS A 760 17.13 -19.63 -12.63
C HIS A 760 17.42 -20.48 -11.40
N GLN A 761 18.30 -21.48 -11.57
CA GLN A 761 18.74 -22.40 -10.50
C GLN A 761 20.18 -22.11 -10.02
N GLY A 762 20.88 -21.16 -10.65
CA GLY A 762 22.27 -20.86 -10.34
C GLY A 762 22.45 -19.97 -9.10
N PRO A 763 23.70 -19.73 -8.67
CA PRO A 763 24.01 -18.74 -7.64
C PRO A 763 23.57 -17.33 -8.05
N LEU A 764 23.19 -16.50 -7.08
CA LEU A 764 22.68 -15.15 -7.33
C LEU A 764 23.81 -14.13 -7.59
N ALA A 765 24.95 -14.25 -6.92
CA ALA A 765 26.06 -13.30 -7.09
C ALA A 765 26.59 -13.20 -8.53
N PRO A 766 26.83 -14.30 -9.28
CA PRO A 766 27.19 -14.22 -10.70
C PRO A 766 26.12 -13.58 -11.56
N LEU A 767 24.84 -13.83 -11.25
CA LEU A 767 23.71 -13.27 -11.98
C LEU A 767 23.59 -11.74 -11.73
N LEU A 768 23.84 -11.28 -10.50
CA LEU A 768 23.92 -9.85 -10.18
C LEU A 768 25.15 -9.18 -10.81
N ALA A 769 26.29 -9.86 -10.85
CA ALA A 769 27.48 -9.36 -11.56
C ALA A 769 27.21 -9.21 -13.06
N GLU A 770 26.54 -10.20 -13.68
CA GLU A 770 26.10 -10.11 -15.07
C GLU A 770 25.12 -8.95 -15.29
N LEU A 771 24.17 -8.73 -14.37
CA LEU A 771 23.27 -7.58 -14.40
C LEU A 771 24.08 -6.27 -14.46
N LEU A 772 25.05 -6.11 -13.57
CA LEU A 772 25.86 -4.89 -13.49
C LEU A 772 26.77 -4.69 -14.71
N ASP A 773 27.23 -5.76 -15.35
CA ASP A 773 28.07 -5.70 -16.56
C ASP A 773 27.24 -5.37 -17.81
N ARG A 774 26.15 -6.11 -18.05
CA ARG A 774 25.31 -5.97 -19.25
C ARG A 774 24.47 -4.70 -19.25
N PHE A 775 24.10 -4.21 -18.07
CA PHE A 775 23.18 -3.09 -17.92
C PHE A 775 23.84 -1.92 -17.17
N PRO A 776 24.81 -1.21 -17.78
CA PRO A 776 25.42 -0.04 -17.18
C PRO A 776 24.44 1.14 -17.13
N VAL A 777 24.74 2.08 -16.23
CA VAL A 777 24.10 3.41 -16.25
C VAL A 777 24.41 4.06 -17.61
N PRO A 778 23.43 4.66 -18.30
CA PRO A 778 23.70 5.34 -19.57
C PRO A 778 24.75 6.46 -19.42
N ASP A 779 25.77 6.47 -20.28
CA ASP A 779 26.85 7.46 -20.25
C ASP A 779 26.34 8.90 -20.46
N ASP A 780 25.22 9.04 -21.18
CA ASP A 780 24.52 10.29 -21.48
C ASP A 780 23.35 10.57 -20.51
N LEU A 781 23.28 9.89 -19.35
CA LEU A 781 22.18 10.07 -18.39
C LEU A 781 21.97 11.55 -18.00
N ALA A 782 23.05 12.32 -17.80
CA ALA A 782 22.92 13.73 -17.48
C ALA A 782 22.23 14.53 -18.61
N ALA A 783 22.48 14.17 -19.87
CA ALA A 783 21.82 14.78 -21.02
C ALA A 783 20.33 14.41 -21.03
N ILE A 784 19.99 13.14 -20.81
CA ILE A 784 18.60 12.65 -20.71
C ILE A 784 17.81 13.41 -19.63
N LEU A 785 18.38 13.55 -18.44
CA LEU A 785 17.73 14.22 -17.32
C LEU A 785 17.58 15.72 -17.57
N ALA A 786 18.52 16.32 -18.29
CA ALA A 786 18.48 17.72 -18.70
C ALA A 786 17.58 18.00 -19.92
N GLU A 787 17.12 16.96 -20.63
CA GLU A 787 16.18 17.16 -21.73
C GLU A 787 14.92 17.85 -21.21
N VAL A 788 14.62 19.00 -21.77
CA VAL A 788 13.38 19.72 -21.46
C VAL A 788 12.23 18.91 -22.03
N ASP A 789 11.28 18.51 -21.18
CA ASP A 789 10.09 17.85 -21.67
C ASP A 789 9.27 18.89 -22.45
N PRO A 790 8.88 18.64 -23.71
CA PRO A 790 8.05 19.59 -24.44
C PRO A 790 6.70 19.84 -23.73
N THR A 791 6.24 18.95 -22.84
CA THR A 791 5.09 19.15 -21.92
C THR A 791 5.33 20.25 -20.89
N GLN A 792 6.59 20.50 -20.53
CA GLN A 792 7.00 21.61 -19.68
C GLN A 792 6.95 22.95 -20.45
N LYS A 793 7.42 22.94 -21.71
CA LYS A 793 7.42 24.13 -22.60
C LYS A 793 6.04 24.60 -23.06
N ALA A 794 5.04 23.72 -23.17
CA ALA A 794 3.69 24.13 -23.52
C ALA A 794 3.05 25.05 -22.47
N TYR A 795 3.56 25.03 -21.23
CA TYR A 795 3.18 25.96 -20.17
C TYR A 795 4.20 27.12 -19.99
N GLU A 796 5.49 26.89 -20.24
CA GLU A 796 6.57 27.87 -19.97
C GLU A 796 6.85 28.90 -21.09
N VAL A 797 6.64 28.59 -22.38
CA VAL A 797 7.22 29.39 -23.50
C VAL A 797 6.44 30.66 -23.83
N GLN A 798 5.14 30.72 -23.58
CA GLN A 798 4.31 31.83 -24.05
C GLN A 798 4.32 33.06 -23.12
N SER A 799 4.59 32.87 -21.82
CA SER A 799 4.26 33.89 -20.81
C SER A 799 5.46 34.64 -20.22
N ILE A 800 6.68 34.11 -20.31
CA ILE A 800 7.87 34.73 -19.68
C ILE A 800 9.03 35.04 -20.65
N SER A 801 8.83 34.84 -21.96
CA SER A 801 9.83 35.18 -23.00
C SER A 801 9.83 36.69 -23.33
N GLY A 802 10.72 37.18 -24.22
CA GLY A 802 10.76 38.59 -24.67
C GLY A 802 11.69 39.53 -23.88
N VAL A 803 11.98 40.71 -24.46
CA VAL A 803 12.77 41.81 -23.86
C VAL A 803 11.87 42.99 -23.48
N PRO A 804 12.27 43.90 -22.57
CA PRO A 804 11.48 45.07 -22.22
C PRO A 804 11.07 45.88 -23.47
N GLY A 805 9.77 46.08 -23.64
CA GLY A 805 9.16 46.72 -24.81
C GLY A 805 8.43 45.75 -25.75
N ASP A 806 8.67 44.44 -25.66
CA ASP A 806 7.92 43.44 -26.43
C ASP A 806 6.46 43.36 -25.96
N VAL A 807 5.52 43.06 -26.87
CA VAL A 807 4.11 42.88 -26.57
C VAL A 807 3.73 41.40 -26.71
N GLN A 808 3.06 40.84 -25.70
CA GLN A 808 2.54 39.48 -25.66
C GLN A 808 1.03 39.47 -25.51
N GLN A 809 0.40 38.44 -26.06
CA GLN A 809 -1.04 38.21 -25.95
C GLN A 809 -1.31 37.26 -24.79
N GLY A 810 -1.93 37.76 -23.73
CA GLY A 810 -2.21 37.01 -22.50
C GLY A 810 -0.97 36.69 -21.65
N PHE A 811 -1.18 35.93 -20.57
CA PHE A 811 -0.14 35.40 -19.69
C PHE A 811 -0.68 34.19 -18.92
N HIS A 812 0.02 33.07 -19.00
CA HIS A 812 -0.25 31.86 -18.23
C HIS A 812 0.93 31.55 -17.31
N THR A 813 0.70 31.38 -16.02
CA THR A 813 1.80 31.07 -15.09
C THR A 813 2.57 29.82 -15.54
N PRO A 814 3.89 29.94 -15.82
CA PRO A 814 4.75 28.83 -16.25
C PRO A 814 4.73 27.64 -15.29
N GLU A 815 4.74 27.95 -13.99
CA GLU A 815 4.57 26.97 -12.92
C GLU A 815 3.36 27.31 -12.06
N VAL A 816 3.08 26.43 -11.10
CA VAL A 816 1.99 26.63 -10.15
C VAL A 816 2.42 27.70 -9.15
N VAL A 817 1.57 28.72 -8.97
CA VAL A 817 1.83 29.81 -8.03
C VAL A 817 1.12 29.57 -6.71
N GLU A 818 1.83 29.77 -5.61
CA GLU A 818 1.32 29.54 -4.25
C GLU A 818 0.79 30.83 -3.60
N LEU A 819 1.17 31.98 -4.16
CA LEU A 819 0.68 33.30 -3.77
C LEU A 819 0.12 34.01 -4.99
N THR A 820 -1.16 34.33 -4.97
CA THR A 820 -1.84 35.03 -6.06
C THR A 820 -2.59 36.24 -5.52
N VAL A 821 -2.30 37.42 -6.08
CA VAL A 821 -3.02 38.66 -5.78
C VAL A 821 -3.53 39.24 -7.09
N VAL A 822 -4.82 39.03 -7.38
CA VAL A 822 -5.50 39.59 -8.56
C VAL A 822 -6.69 40.45 -8.09
N PRO A 823 -6.75 41.74 -8.47
CA PRO A 823 -7.87 42.62 -8.18
C PRO A 823 -9.19 42.12 -8.77
N GLU A 824 -10.29 42.17 -8.01
CA GLU A 824 -11.63 41.69 -8.41
C GLU A 824 -12.12 42.29 -9.75
N ALA A 825 -11.72 43.54 -10.05
CA ALA A 825 -12.02 44.22 -11.31
C ALA A 825 -11.48 43.50 -12.56
N LEU A 826 -10.54 42.57 -12.41
CA LEU A 826 -9.96 41.79 -13.51
C LEU A 826 -10.59 40.41 -13.68
N SER A 827 -11.59 40.03 -12.88
CA SER A 827 -12.21 38.70 -12.89
C SER A 827 -12.78 38.25 -14.24
N TYR A 828 -13.07 39.17 -15.16
CA TYR A 828 -13.57 38.86 -16.50
C TYR A 828 -12.45 38.57 -17.53
N VAL A 829 -11.20 38.93 -17.21
CA VAL A 829 -10.04 38.81 -18.10
C VAL A 829 -8.85 38.10 -17.49
N VAL A 830 -8.91 37.79 -16.20
CA VAL A 830 -7.93 37.00 -15.46
C VAL A 830 -8.69 35.90 -14.75
N GLU A 831 -8.51 34.68 -15.25
CA GLU A 831 -9.00 33.47 -14.62
C GLU A 831 -7.95 32.97 -13.62
N ILE A 832 -8.39 32.68 -12.40
CA ILE A 832 -7.58 32.02 -11.39
C ILE A 832 -8.11 30.61 -11.27
N GLU A 833 -7.39 29.68 -11.86
CA GLU A 833 -7.65 28.26 -11.70
C GLU A 833 -7.02 27.82 -10.38
N ALA A 834 -7.83 27.56 -9.36
CA ALA A 834 -7.36 26.86 -8.18
C ALA A 834 -7.12 25.40 -8.58
N LEU A 835 -5.86 25.00 -8.72
CA LEU A 835 -5.50 23.66 -9.16
C LEU A 835 -5.74 22.66 -8.03
N ASP A 836 -5.16 22.96 -6.88
CA ASP A 836 -5.42 22.24 -5.65
C ASP A 836 -4.98 23.08 -4.45
N THR A 837 -5.22 22.51 -3.29
CA THR A 837 -4.64 22.97 -2.06
C THR A 837 -3.71 21.87 -1.57
N VAL A 838 -2.40 22.13 -1.60
CA VAL A 838 -1.44 21.23 -0.96
C VAL A 838 -1.49 21.50 0.51
N TYR A 839 -2.08 20.53 1.20
CA TYR A 839 -2.05 20.48 2.62
C TYR A 839 -0.94 19.54 3.05
N ASN A 840 0.00 20.07 3.83
CA ASN A 840 0.97 19.29 4.57
C ASN A 840 0.65 19.48 6.06
N VAL A 841 0.57 18.38 6.83
CA VAL A 841 0.16 18.46 8.24
C VAL A 841 1.03 19.43 9.05
N ALA A 842 2.33 19.52 8.73
CA ALA A 842 3.29 20.40 9.38
C ALA A 842 3.34 21.83 8.81
N ARG A 843 2.98 22.06 7.53
CA ARG A 843 3.12 23.37 6.85
C ARG A 843 1.82 24.13 6.63
N GLY A 844 0.66 23.49 6.86
CA GLY A 844 -0.66 24.11 6.70
C GLY A 844 -1.18 24.06 5.27
N GLU A 845 -2.15 24.93 4.98
CA GLU A 845 -2.92 24.97 3.75
C GLU A 845 -2.27 25.93 2.74
N VAL A 846 -1.79 25.42 1.61
CA VAL A 846 -1.21 26.23 0.53
C VAL A 846 -2.04 26.03 -0.74
N THR A 847 -2.76 27.07 -1.16
CA THR A 847 -3.56 27.02 -2.40
C THR A 847 -2.66 27.23 -3.61
N ARG A 848 -2.44 26.14 -4.33
CA ARG A 848 -1.74 26.09 -5.60
C ARG A 848 -2.67 26.55 -6.71
N ARG A 849 -2.30 27.61 -7.41
CA ARG A 849 -3.11 28.23 -8.45
C ARG A 849 -2.36 28.25 -9.77
N ARG A 850 -3.08 28.16 -10.88
CA ARG A 850 -2.65 28.71 -12.16
C ARG A 850 -3.41 29.99 -12.41
N VAL A 851 -2.73 30.96 -12.99
CA VAL A 851 -3.36 32.23 -13.36
C VAL A 851 -3.28 32.36 -14.87
N HIS A 852 -4.43 32.57 -15.49
CA HIS A 852 -4.62 32.75 -16.91
C HIS A 852 -5.13 34.17 -17.16
N VAL A 853 -4.24 35.04 -17.60
CA VAL A 853 -4.59 36.34 -18.19
C VAL A 853 -4.94 36.10 -19.64
N SER A 854 -6.13 36.52 -20.03
CA SER A 854 -6.72 36.18 -21.32
C SER A 854 -5.93 36.69 -22.52
N ASP A 855 -5.82 35.85 -23.55
CA ASP A 855 -5.03 36.07 -24.77
C ASP A 855 -5.46 37.28 -25.62
N TRP A 856 -6.63 37.87 -25.36
CA TRP A 856 -7.05 39.13 -26.01
C TRP A 856 -6.47 40.40 -25.39
N LEU A 857 -5.72 40.29 -24.29
CA LEU A 857 -5.01 41.42 -23.69
C LEU A 857 -3.58 41.50 -24.22
N ASP A 858 -3.18 42.70 -24.63
CA ASP A 858 -1.79 43.01 -25.00
C ASP A 858 -1.00 43.42 -23.75
N LEU A 859 -0.04 42.59 -23.35
CA LEU A 859 0.87 42.78 -22.23
C LEU A 859 2.24 43.24 -22.74
N THR A 860 2.63 44.46 -22.40
CA THR A 860 3.96 45.00 -22.72
C THR A 860 4.97 44.62 -21.65
N ARG A 861 6.06 43.95 -22.03
CA ARG A 861 7.15 43.54 -21.13
C ARG A 861 7.86 44.76 -20.54
N LEU A 862 8.03 44.78 -19.22
CA LEU A 862 8.80 45.78 -18.48
C LEU A 862 10.18 45.22 -18.09
N PRO A 863 11.15 46.05 -17.68
CA PRO A 863 12.38 45.56 -17.04
C PRO A 863 12.05 44.71 -15.81
N ASP A 864 12.76 43.59 -15.65
CA ASP A 864 12.58 42.71 -14.49
C ASP A 864 13.00 43.44 -13.20
N GLU A 865 12.32 43.11 -12.10
CA GLU A 865 12.57 43.67 -10.75
C GLU A 865 13.30 42.62 -9.88
N PRO A 866 14.19 43.00 -8.95
CA PRO A 866 14.81 42.03 -8.03
C PRO A 866 13.78 41.45 -7.04
N SER A 867 13.80 40.13 -6.81
CA SER A 867 12.90 39.50 -5.82
C SER A 867 13.22 39.94 -4.40
N ALA A 868 12.19 40.01 -3.55
CA ALA A 868 12.33 40.24 -2.11
C ALA A 868 12.65 38.96 -1.32
N HIS A 869 12.60 37.79 -1.96
CA HIS A 869 12.61 36.47 -1.32
C HIS A 869 13.77 35.56 -1.76
N GLY A 870 14.70 36.04 -2.58
CA GLY A 870 15.86 35.27 -3.06
C GLY A 870 16.76 36.07 -4.02
N ASP A 871 17.79 35.41 -4.55
CA ASP A 871 18.73 35.97 -5.55
C ASP A 871 18.26 35.67 -6.99
N HIS A 872 17.04 36.09 -7.31
CA HIS A 872 16.40 35.89 -8.62
C HIS A 872 15.54 37.10 -9.03
N GLN A 873 15.05 37.10 -10.27
CA GLN A 873 14.33 38.23 -10.87
C GLN A 873 12.83 37.98 -10.98
N VAL A 874 12.04 39.03 -10.83
CA VAL A 874 10.59 39.09 -10.97
C VAL A 874 10.25 39.66 -12.34
N VAL A 875 9.52 38.87 -13.12
CA VAL A 875 9.11 39.22 -14.48
C VAL A 875 7.92 40.17 -14.43
N CYS A 876 8.02 41.30 -15.15
CA CYS A 876 7.03 42.36 -15.08
C CYS A 876 6.38 42.66 -16.45
N TYR A 877 5.07 42.86 -16.47
CA TYR A 877 4.30 43.28 -17.64
C TYR A 877 3.34 44.42 -17.31
N GLU A 878 3.06 45.27 -18.29
CA GLU A 878 2.00 46.28 -18.24
C GLU A 878 0.90 45.97 -19.25
N PHE A 879 -0.36 46.14 -18.85
CA PHE A 879 -1.50 46.08 -19.78
C PHE A 879 -2.60 47.07 -19.38
N ALA A 880 -3.45 47.41 -20.35
CA ALA A 880 -4.60 48.29 -20.14
C ALA A 880 -5.91 47.48 -20.14
N TYR A 881 -6.76 47.73 -19.14
CA TYR A 881 -8.10 47.15 -19.06
C TYR A 881 -9.01 48.06 -18.24
N ASP A 882 -10.24 48.31 -18.72
CA ASP A 882 -11.26 49.16 -18.08
C ASP A 882 -10.74 50.55 -17.67
N GLU A 883 -10.20 51.29 -18.64
CA GLU A 883 -9.62 52.64 -18.49
C GLU A 883 -8.46 52.77 -17.48
N LYS A 884 -7.88 51.65 -17.02
CA LYS A 884 -6.76 51.60 -16.08
C LYS A 884 -5.57 50.84 -16.65
N HIS A 885 -4.38 51.21 -16.16
CA HIS A 885 -3.13 50.50 -16.42
C HIS A 885 -2.79 49.60 -15.23
N TRP A 886 -2.46 48.35 -15.52
CA TRP A 886 -2.14 47.31 -14.54
C TRP A 886 -0.71 46.84 -14.74
N ILE A 887 -0.04 46.51 -13.65
CA ILE A 887 1.29 45.87 -13.67
C ILE A 887 1.13 44.46 -13.14
N LEU A 888 1.42 43.47 -13.98
CA LEU A 888 1.56 42.06 -13.59
C LEU A 888 3.02 41.81 -13.22
N ARG A 889 3.23 41.24 -12.03
CA ARG A 889 4.51 40.76 -11.53
C ARG A 889 4.41 39.27 -11.30
N TYR A 890 5.26 38.51 -11.99
CA TYR A 890 5.42 37.09 -11.80
C TYR A 890 6.79 36.82 -11.19
N ASP A 891 6.79 36.32 -9.96
CA ASP A 891 7.98 35.85 -9.27
C ASP A 891 8.05 34.32 -9.47
N PRO A 892 9.05 33.79 -10.20
CA PRO A 892 9.17 32.35 -10.44
C PRO A 892 9.62 31.56 -9.19
N GLY A 893 10.00 32.23 -8.11
CA GLY A 893 10.57 31.57 -6.94
C GLY A 893 12.01 31.08 -7.16
N SER A 894 12.47 30.24 -6.23
CA SER A 894 13.83 29.69 -6.16
C SER A 894 13.80 28.28 -5.55
N ASP A 895 14.97 27.68 -5.33
CA ASP A 895 15.12 26.45 -4.54
C ASP A 895 14.64 26.60 -3.07
N GLN A 896 14.47 27.84 -2.59
CA GLN A 896 14.09 28.18 -1.21
C GLN A 896 12.76 28.95 -1.10
N SER A 897 12.14 29.35 -2.21
CA SER A 897 10.92 30.16 -2.23
C SER A 897 9.97 29.73 -3.35
N TYR A 898 8.68 29.70 -3.08
CA TYR A 898 7.66 29.31 -4.06
C TYR A 898 7.36 30.42 -5.08
N ALA A 899 6.81 30.03 -6.23
CA ALA A 899 6.38 30.97 -7.26
C ALA A 899 5.13 31.77 -6.83
N ALA A 900 5.04 33.02 -7.27
CA ALA A 900 3.98 33.96 -6.93
C ALA A 900 3.58 34.85 -8.11
N LEU A 901 2.31 35.27 -8.16
CA LEU A 901 1.83 36.25 -9.14
C LEU A 901 1.02 37.35 -8.47
N ARG A 902 1.30 38.59 -8.84
CA ARG A 902 0.63 39.78 -8.31
C ARG A 902 0.29 40.77 -9.42
N ILE A 903 -0.94 41.27 -9.43
CA ILE A 903 -1.37 42.36 -10.32
C ILE A 903 -1.75 43.57 -9.47
N ASP A 904 -1.11 44.70 -9.71
CA ASP A 904 -1.43 45.97 -9.04
C ASP A 904 -1.82 47.04 -10.07
N THR A 905 -2.59 48.04 -9.64
CA THR A 905 -2.79 49.25 -10.46
C THR A 905 -1.47 50.01 -10.56
N ARG A 906 -1.11 50.45 -11.77
CA ARG A 906 0.01 51.36 -11.96
C ARG A 906 -0.32 52.68 -11.26
N ARG A 907 0.36 52.97 -10.15
CA ARG A 907 0.27 54.29 -9.53
C ARG A 907 0.83 55.32 -10.52
N SER A 908 0.02 56.31 -10.85
CA SER A 908 0.38 57.45 -11.70
C SER A 908 1.61 58.18 -11.19
#